data_AF-A0A661RYR4-F1
#
_entry.id   AF-A0A661RYR4-F1
#
_cell.length_a   1.000
_cell.length_b   1.000
_cell.length_c   1.000
_cell.angle_alpha   90.00
_cell.angle_beta   90.00
_cell.angle_gamma   90.00
#
_symmetry.space_group_name_H-M   'P 1'
#
loop_
_entity.id
_entity.type
_entity.pdbx_description
1 polymer ?
#
loop_
_entity_poly.entity_id
_entity_poly.type
_entity_poly.pdbx_seq_one_letter_code
_entity_poly.pdbx_strand_id
1 'polypeptide(L)'
;VSLQEYPTNQIRFYNGAKIELAAKKKVYITKDNSNIAAKFKTEFKKLGINADLIDISKGDIPKLPDAAGLVLVPDSFNTNNSDTPLTFLESAFLLVKKNASYLMDSGSKKSAFLATVTFLGGGFGFSGEAFKCDPVYGGLAGLSKTASLEWKNVLCRALDMPDSINKCMENAEAAVSLMMTHGSVEMGLDGDSCNIPTLVDQDLNYSDVDLSPDDVVVITGGAKGVTAACAIELAKKYSPTIVLIGRSGEPSLEPEWAKDIHDPAILKKSILTHEFKGQMPKPADIEKIYQKIISNREIHKNIQLMEKNGSRVKYFSADIRKPKEIDSIFQTIRKDLNPVRAIIHGAGVLEDKLIIDKHIDQFKFVLETKVKGLEVLLSASKQDKLKYFVLFSSVAARTGNQGQCDYAMANEILNKTAQRLEHEDSDCKFLSINWGPWEGGMVDDSLKNEFFKRGIDLIPLKLGARQLLKEMGNIDKNGPEVIIGAHLLKQNKSKEAKLSKAMTLSFGLIPTPVLASHQIADEPVVPFAILMECHAHAAQKNNPGLIFGGMDNMRLLKGVKPGNKEVNITVNLGKCQTNENGYETLSSITSQDNGNLSFTHSSCNIILKDRLPNPPVLSKAAFMELKPYSLTRTQVYRDILFHGKALQGIKSINGYSKKGIEITTRLAPPPDQWFKDPFNSQWTIEPMMLDAAFQAAILWSHKRMGQVCLPSFIANLRLYSSFEKLKGDIRILFTVNQESKTKIKGYFTFLNDENIVVASITGFEAITDPSLNEKFKNKPLFSKKSILAFAEGNPSEAFGDRYKIFDKKRQIARLPRPPYFFMDRVLKADHPQWEMKPGGWIETQYDIPKDEWYFKANRTDTIPFCILLEIALQPCGWLAAYAGSALESDERLHFRNLGGKATLIKSLSRNCGTITIRNRMTDVSKAGSMIIQDFEIEVLKDGAAVYKGTTNFGFFTHQALSNQIGIRDSKFNRFSLSKKMLKNTKNYQFKNDAPLTPEDKNCDNNNGMPSKALRMIDDIEILSFDEGLYKKGYIKATKIVDPSEWFFNAHFHQDPVCPGSLGIESFLQMIRFFLLKKYNIPAIEYETQMSPGHTHEWIYRGQIIPANKRIQIHAHIKDATLENDDYSVIADGALIVDGICIYEMKNFNLEFIKAHPSEQRLKKKQVSKKI
;
A
#
# COMPACT_ATOMS: atom_id res chain seq x y z
N VAL A 1 6.42 -19.88 16.08
CA VAL A 1 5.59 -19.92 14.84
C VAL A 1 4.63 -18.73 14.90
N SER A 2 4.40 -18.01 13.80
CA SER A 2 3.46 -16.86 13.76
C SER A 2 2.31 -17.15 12.81
N LEU A 3 1.11 -16.64 13.13
CA LEU A 3 -0.04 -16.71 12.23
C LEU A 3 -0.01 -15.55 11.23
N GLN A 4 -0.18 -15.85 9.94
CA GLN A 4 -0.54 -14.86 8.93
C GLN A 4 -2.06 -14.86 8.79
N GLU A 5 -2.68 -13.72 9.07
CA GLU A 5 -4.13 -13.55 9.06
C GLU A 5 -4.62 -12.99 7.72
N TYR A 6 -5.60 -13.67 7.13
CA TYR A 6 -6.29 -13.28 5.90
C TYR A 6 -7.80 -13.28 6.15
N PRO A 7 -8.47 -12.13 6.21
CA PRO A 7 -9.91 -12.06 6.45
C PRO A 7 -10.76 -13.11 5.69
N THR A 8 -11.76 -13.70 6.33
CA THR A 8 -12.55 -14.82 5.79
C THR A 8 -13.25 -14.47 4.47
N ASN A 9 -13.53 -13.19 4.23
CA ASN A 9 -14.05 -12.68 2.97
C ASN A 9 -12.99 -12.62 1.83
N GLN A 10 -11.69 -12.62 2.15
CA GLN A 10 -10.55 -12.78 1.23
C GLN A 10 -10.28 -14.22 0.86
N ILE A 11 -10.73 -15.18 1.66
CA ILE A 11 -10.54 -16.61 1.42
C ILE A 11 -11.26 -17.07 0.14
N ARG A 12 -12.34 -16.37 -0.23
CA ARG A 12 -13.01 -16.55 -1.54
C ARG A 12 -12.08 -16.21 -2.73
N PHE A 13 -10.93 -15.60 -2.46
CA PHE A 13 -9.88 -15.17 -3.40
C PHE A 13 -8.49 -15.74 -3.09
N TYR A 14 -8.35 -16.73 -2.20
CA TYR A 14 -7.05 -17.37 -2.03
C TYR A 14 -6.60 -17.87 -3.42
N ASN A 15 -5.36 -17.51 -3.82
CA ASN A 15 -4.82 -17.53 -5.20
C ASN A 15 -4.79 -18.91 -5.92
N GLY A 16 -5.46 -19.92 -5.39
CA GLY A 16 -5.68 -21.17 -6.09
C GLY A 16 -6.91 -21.09 -6.98
N ALA A 17 -6.78 -21.50 -8.24
CA ALA A 17 -7.95 -22.01 -8.95
C ALA A 17 -8.62 -23.06 -8.03
N LYS A 18 -9.92 -22.93 -7.74
CA LYS A 18 -10.63 -24.03 -7.08
C LYS A 18 -10.47 -25.27 -7.94
N ILE A 19 -10.16 -26.40 -7.33
CA ILE A 19 -10.11 -27.65 -8.09
C ILE A 19 -11.52 -27.99 -8.55
N GLU A 20 -11.63 -28.51 -9.77
CA GLU A 20 -12.90 -29.01 -10.30
C GLU A 20 -12.90 -30.54 -10.29
N LEU A 21 -13.83 -31.12 -9.54
CA LEU A 21 -14.00 -32.58 -9.51
C LEU A 21 -14.62 -33.08 -10.84
N ALA A 22 -14.36 -34.34 -11.17
CA ALA A 22 -14.95 -34.97 -12.35
C ALA A 22 -16.44 -35.28 -12.11
N ALA A 23 -17.25 -35.19 -13.18
CA ALA A 23 -18.66 -35.55 -13.11
C ALA A 23 -18.82 -37.01 -12.63
N LYS A 24 -19.81 -37.28 -11.77
CA LYS A 24 -20.09 -38.58 -11.13
C LYS A 24 -19.11 -39.04 -10.04
N LYS A 25 -18.01 -38.32 -9.76
CA LYS A 25 -17.18 -38.56 -8.57
C LYS A 25 -17.78 -37.88 -7.34
N LYS A 26 -17.44 -38.38 -6.14
CA LYS A 26 -18.01 -37.95 -4.86
C LYS A 26 -16.97 -37.46 -3.85
N VAL A 27 -17.44 -36.69 -2.89
CA VAL A 27 -16.72 -36.35 -1.65
C VAL A 27 -17.26 -37.22 -0.51
N TYR A 28 -16.37 -37.85 0.26
CA TYR A 28 -16.75 -38.61 1.44
C TYR A 28 -16.28 -37.88 2.70
N ILE A 29 -17.16 -37.74 3.68
CA ILE A 29 -16.92 -36.99 4.92
C ILE A 29 -17.17 -37.94 6.10
N THR A 30 -16.22 -38.07 7.03
CA THR A 30 -16.43 -38.87 8.23
C THR A 30 -17.50 -38.22 9.11
N LYS A 31 -18.40 -39.03 9.67
CA LYS A 31 -19.47 -38.57 10.56
C LYS A 31 -18.91 -38.07 11.88
N ASP A 32 -19.54 -37.01 12.38
CA ASP A 32 -19.39 -36.47 13.73
C ASP A 32 -20.77 -36.39 14.40
N ASN A 33 -20.81 -36.29 15.73
CA ASN A 33 -22.06 -36.12 16.47
C ASN A 33 -22.45 -34.63 16.65
N SER A 34 -21.59 -33.69 16.22
CA SER A 34 -21.83 -32.24 16.34
C SER A 34 -22.54 -31.60 15.13
N ASN A 35 -22.95 -32.41 14.14
CA ASN A 35 -23.57 -32.01 12.87
C ASN A 35 -22.69 -31.18 11.93
N ILE A 36 -21.39 -31.00 12.23
CA ILE A 36 -20.48 -30.19 11.41
C ILE A 36 -20.24 -30.88 10.05
N ALA A 37 -20.07 -32.21 10.03
CA ALA A 37 -19.93 -32.97 8.79
C ALA A 37 -21.20 -32.89 7.93
N ALA A 38 -22.38 -32.94 8.56
CA ALA A 38 -23.66 -32.76 7.86
C ALA A 38 -23.81 -31.37 7.25
N LYS A 39 -23.30 -30.34 7.95
CA LYS A 39 -23.22 -28.98 7.44
C LYS A 39 -22.27 -28.88 6.25
N PHE A 40 -21.06 -29.45 6.32
CA PHE A 40 -20.14 -29.51 5.17
C PHE A 40 -20.76 -30.20 3.96
N LYS A 41 -21.45 -31.33 4.15
CA LYS A 41 -22.21 -32.01 3.08
C LYS A 41 -23.22 -31.07 2.41
N THR A 42 -23.90 -30.25 3.20
CA THR A 42 -24.87 -29.26 2.67
C THR A 42 -24.16 -28.17 1.85
N GLU A 43 -23.01 -27.67 2.31
CA GLU A 43 -22.23 -26.66 1.58
C GLU A 43 -21.61 -27.21 0.29
N PHE A 44 -21.11 -28.46 0.26
CA PHE A 44 -20.70 -29.12 -0.99
C PHE A 44 -21.86 -29.24 -1.99
N LYS A 45 -23.07 -29.58 -1.52
CA LYS A 45 -24.26 -29.68 -2.37
C LYS A 45 -24.62 -28.34 -3.02
N LYS A 46 -24.44 -27.22 -2.33
CA LYS A 46 -24.65 -25.86 -2.90
C LYS A 46 -23.67 -25.55 -4.04
N LEU A 47 -22.49 -26.18 -4.03
CA LEU A 47 -21.50 -26.09 -5.10
C LEU A 47 -21.73 -27.11 -6.23
N GLY A 48 -22.84 -27.86 -6.20
CA GLY A 48 -23.15 -28.90 -7.19
C GLY A 48 -22.31 -30.18 -7.02
N ILE A 49 -21.63 -30.35 -5.88
CA ILE A 49 -20.77 -31.50 -5.61
C ILE A 49 -21.54 -32.52 -4.77
N ASN A 50 -21.52 -33.79 -5.20
CA ASN A 50 -22.15 -34.87 -4.45
C ASN A 50 -21.26 -35.29 -3.26
N ALA A 51 -21.82 -35.28 -2.05
CA ALA A 51 -21.09 -35.60 -0.83
C ALA A 51 -21.87 -36.59 0.06
N ASP A 52 -21.20 -37.61 0.57
CA ASP A 52 -21.75 -38.67 1.43
C ASP A 52 -21.05 -38.75 2.79
N LEU A 53 -21.83 -39.07 3.83
CA LEU A 53 -21.32 -39.22 5.18
C LEU A 53 -21.00 -40.70 5.45
N ILE A 54 -19.81 -40.98 5.97
CA ILE A 54 -19.35 -42.34 6.29
C ILE A 54 -18.99 -42.48 7.76
N ASP A 55 -19.24 -43.67 8.32
CA ASP A 55 -18.89 -43.99 9.71
C ASP A 55 -17.63 -44.84 9.72
N ILE A 56 -16.68 -44.52 10.60
CA ILE A 56 -15.42 -45.26 10.80
C ILE A 56 -15.14 -45.58 12.28
N SER A 57 -16.09 -45.29 13.18
CA SER A 57 -15.96 -45.48 14.63
C SER A 57 -15.62 -46.92 15.01
N LYS A 58 -16.24 -47.91 14.35
CA LYS A 58 -16.07 -49.34 14.66
C LYS A 58 -14.93 -50.04 13.93
N GLY A 59 -14.01 -49.30 13.30
CA GLY A 59 -12.92 -49.87 12.49
C GLY A 59 -13.36 -50.51 11.16
N ASP A 60 -14.64 -50.41 10.80
CA ASP A 60 -15.13 -50.81 9.47
C ASP A 60 -14.77 -49.72 8.45
N ILE A 61 -13.68 -49.94 7.72
CA ILE A 61 -13.14 -48.96 6.77
C ILE A 61 -13.67 -49.24 5.36
N PRO A 62 -14.53 -48.39 4.77
CA PRO A 62 -15.10 -48.63 3.44
C PRO A 62 -14.09 -48.46 2.30
N LYS A 63 -14.36 -49.14 1.16
CA LYS A 63 -13.70 -48.86 -0.13
C LYS A 63 -14.55 -47.87 -0.93
N LEU A 64 -13.92 -46.86 -1.50
CA LEU A 64 -14.58 -45.70 -2.10
C LEU A 64 -14.08 -45.47 -3.55
N PRO A 65 -14.46 -46.33 -4.52
CA PRO A 65 -13.91 -46.29 -5.88
C PRO A 65 -14.24 -45.02 -6.68
N ASP A 66 -15.31 -44.32 -6.31
CA ASP A 66 -15.75 -43.06 -6.90
C ASP A 66 -15.30 -41.82 -6.10
N ALA A 67 -14.42 -41.96 -5.11
CA ALA A 67 -13.90 -40.85 -4.33
C ALA A 67 -13.01 -39.91 -5.17
N ALA A 68 -13.35 -38.62 -5.17
CA ALA A 68 -12.47 -37.53 -5.57
C ALA A 68 -12.24 -36.51 -4.43
N GLY A 69 -12.91 -36.68 -3.30
CA GLY A 69 -12.63 -35.93 -2.07
C GLY A 69 -12.78 -36.82 -0.85
N LEU A 70 -11.90 -36.65 0.12
CA LEU A 70 -12.00 -37.30 1.43
C LEU A 70 -11.80 -36.25 2.53
N VAL A 71 -12.76 -36.10 3.44
CA VAL A 71 -12.74 -35.14 4.54
C VAL A 71 -12.81 -35.87 5.87
N LEU A 72 -11.75 -35.75 6.67
CA LEU A 72 -11.65 -36.37 8.00
C LEU A 72 -12.08 -35.35 9.07
N VAL A 73 -13.32 -35.48 9.53
CA VAL A 73 -13.90 -34.71 10.64
C VAL A 73 -13.93 -35.60 11.90
N PRO A 74 -13.16 -35.26 12.96
CA PRO A 74 -13.22 -35.96 14.24
C PRO A 74 -14.45 -35.55 15.06
N ASP A 75 -14.89 -36.44 15.96
CA ASP A 75 -15.98 -36.17 16.90
C ASP A 75 -15.49 -35.43 18.16
N SER A 76 -14.85 -34.27 17.96
CA SER A 76 -14.09 -33.57 19.01
C SER A 76 -14.94 -32.88 20.09
N PHE A 77 -16.26 -32.82 19.93
CA PHE A 77 -17.18 -32.18 20.89
C PHE A 77 -17.91 -33.19 21.79
N ASN A 78 -17.75 -34.49 21.54
CA ASN A 78 -18.43 -35.54 22.30
C ASN A 78 -17.48 -36.18 23.31
N THR A 79 -17.67 -35.88 24.59
CA THR A 79 -16.86 -36.42 25.68
C THR A 79 -17.34 -37.78 26.21
N ASN A 80 -18.48 -38.29 25.72
CA ASN A 80 -19.12 -39.53 26.20
C ASN A 80 -18.92 -40.72 25.25
N ASN A 81 -18.03 -40.60 24.26
CA ASN A 81 -17.84 -41.63 23.25
C ASN A 81 -16.99 -42.82 23.78
N SER A 82 -17.29 -44.03 23.32
CA SER A 82 -16.54 -45.24 23.68
C SER A 82 -15.18 -45.33 22.99
N ASP A 83 -15.00 -44.62 21.87
CA ASP A 83 -13.76 -44.60 21.09
C ASP A 83 -12.82 -43.49 21.55
N THR A 84 -11.55 -43.82 21.77
CA THR A 84 -10.53 -42.84 22.16
C THR A 84 -10.10 -41.98 20.95
N PRO A 85 -9.61 -40.74 21.14
CA PRO A 85 -9.04 -39.94 20.05
C PRO A 85 -7.95 -40.66 19.26
N LEU A 86 -7.13 -41.50 19.91
CA LEU A 86 -6.14 -42.37 19.25
C LEU A 86 -6.79 -43.38 18.30
N THR A 87 -7.88 -44.03 18.74
CA THR A 87 -8.66 -44.95 17.90
C THR A 87 -9.17 -44.27 16.63
N PHE A 88 -9.64 -43.01 16.73
CA PHE A 88 -10.05 -42.25 15.55
C PHE A 88 -8.88 -41.99 14.58
N LEU A 89 -7.70 -41.60 15.09
CA LEU A 89 -6.51 -41.38 14.26
C LEU A 89 -6.09 -42.65 13.52
N GLU A 90 -6.18 -43.81 14.16
CA GLU A 90 -5.93 -45.11 13.52
C GLU A 90 -6.93 -45.40 12.40
N SER A 91 -8.23 -45.23 12.66
CA SER A 91 -9.29 -45.41 11.65
C SER A 91 -9.16 -44.42 10.49
N ALA A 92 -8.79 -43.17 10.78
CA ALA A 92 -8.54 -42.14 9.78
C ALA A 92 -7.34 -42.49 8.88
N PHE A 93 -6.24 -42.95 9.47
CA PHE A 93 -5.08 -43.44 8.72
C PHE A 93 -5.46 -44.63 7.83
N LEU A 94 -6.18 -45.63 8.37
CA LEU A 94 -6.62 -46.80 7.59
C LEU A 94 -7.55 -46.40 6.44
N LEU A 95 -8.45 -45.45 6.64
CA LEU A 95 -9.34 -44.92 5.60
C LEU A 95 -8.55 -44.25 4.47
N VAL A 96 -7.60 -43.40 4.83
CA VAL A 96 -6.71 -42.71 3.88
C VAL A 96 -5.85 -43.72 3.13
N LYS A 97 -5.21 -44.66 3.82
CA LYS A 97 -4.42 -45.74 3.22
C LYS A 97 -5.24 -46.59 2.24
N LYS A 98 -6.44 -47.04 2.65
CA LYS A 98 -7.28 -47.95 1.86
C LYS A 98 -7.81 -47.31 0.58
N ASN A 99 -7.98 -45.98 0.57
CA ASN A 99 -8.55 -45.23 -0.55
C ASN A 99 -7.55 -44.34 -1.30
N ALA A 100 -6.26 -44.39 -0.93
CA ALA A 100 -5.19 -43.61 -1.55
C ALA A 100 -5.13 -43.77 -3.08
N SER A 101 -5.23 -45.01 -3.58
CA SER A 101 -5.19 -45.30 -5.01
C SER A 101 -6.36 -44.68 -5.78
N TYR A 102 -7.56 -44.65 -5.19
CA TYR A 102 -8.74 -44.04 -5.82
C TYR A 102 -8.65 -42.51 -5.88
N LEU A 103 -8.11 -41.89 -4.83
CA LEU A 103 -7.87 -40.43 -4.81
C LEU A 103 -6.78 -40.04 -5.81
N MET A 104 -5.65 -40.76 -5.84
CA MET A 104 -4.59 -40.53 -6.81
C MET A 104 -5.06 -40.76 -8.26
N ASP A 105 -5.85 -41.80 -8.53
CA ASP A 105 -6.44 -42.02 -9.86
C ASP A 105 -7.35 -40.85 -10.28
N SER A 106 -8.23 -40.39 -9.38
CA SER A 106 -9.11 -39.25 -9.63
C SER A 106 -8.32 -37.94 -9.83
N GLY A 107 -7.25 -37.75 -9.05
CA GLY A 107 -6.31 -36.65 -9.16
C GLY A 107 -5.63 -36.59 -10.53
N SER A 108 -5.10 -37.72 -11.01
CA SER A 108 -4.48 -37.82 -12.34
C SER A 108 -5.46 -37.56 -13.49
N LYS A 109 -6.75 -37.92 -13.33
CA LYS A 109 -7.76 -37.76 -14.38
C LYS A 109 -8.32 -36.35 -14.47
N LYS A 110 -8.51 -35.67 -13.33
CA LYS A 110 -8.99 -34.28 -13.30
C LYS A 110 -8.48 -33.53 -12.09
N SER A 111 -8.95 -33.90 -10.90
CA SER A 111 -8.50 -33.39 -9.62
C SER A 111 -9.07 -34.24 -8.48
N ALA A 112 -8.38 -34.23 -7.34
CA ALA A 112 -8.87 -34.83 -6.11
C ALA A 112 -8.31 -34.07 -4.90
N PHE A 113 -8.93 -34.25 -3.73
CA PHE A 113 -8.41 -33.68 -2.49
C PHE A 113 -8.56 -34.61 -1.28
N LEU A 114 -7.66 -34.41 -0.31
CA LEU A 114 -7.73 -34.93 1.05
C LEU A 114 -7.76 -33.74 2.00
N ALA A 115 -8.79 -33.62 2.82
CA ALA A 115 -8.86 -32.63 3.89
C ALA A 115 -8.94 -33.32 5.25
N THR A 116 -8.16 -32.81 6.20
CA THR A 116 -8.25 -33.17 7.62
C THR A 116 -8.77 -31.96 8.38
N VAL A 117 -9.62 -32.18 9.37
CA VAL A 117 -10.24 -31.11 10.15
C VAL A 117 -9.86 -31.25 11.62
N THR A 118 -9.45 -30.15 12.24
CA THR A 118 -9.21 -30.04 13.68
C THR A 118 -10.04 -28.88 14.24
N PHE A 119 -10.16 -28.81 15.58
CA PHE A 119 -10.97 -27.80 16.28
C PHE A 119 -10.12 -27.14 17.38
N LEU A 120 -8.97 -26.59 17.00
CA LEU A 120 -7.95 -26.03 17.91
C LEU A 120 -8.02 -24.49 17.97
N GLY A 121 -9.21 -23.92 17.75
CA GLY A 121 -9.46 -22.48 17.85
C GLY A 121 -9.25 -21.71 16.54
N GLY A 122 -8.99 -22.38 15.43
CA GLY A 122 -8.81 -21.73 14.13
C GLY A 122 -7.39 -21.22 13.87
N GLY A 123 -6.45 -21.50 14.75
CA GLY A 123 -5.05 -21.07 14.67
C GLY A 123 -4.06 -22.21 14.90
N PHE A 124 -4.51 -23.48 14.86
CA PHE A 124 -3.73 -24.66 15.23
C PHE A 124 -3.08 -24.55 16.62
N GLY A 125 -3.74 -23.88 17.57
CA GLY A 125 -3.20 -23.60 18.90
C GLY A 125 -2.13 -22.50 18.97
N PHE A 126 -1.89 -21.74 17.88
CA PHE A 126 -0.93 -20.62 17.85
C PHE A 126 -1.56 -19.24 18.08
N SER A 127 -2.87 -19.15 18.31
CA SER A 127 -3.57 -17.87 18.56
C SER A 127 -3.26 -17.26 19.94
N GLY A 128 -2.60 -18.02 20.82
CA GLY A 128 -2.34 -17.62 22.21
C GLY A 128 -3.55 -17.80 23.15
N GLU A 129 -4.64 -18.38 22.66
CA GLU A 129 -5.79 -18.78 23.46
C GLU A 129 -5.80 -20.30 23.68
N ALA A 130 -6.25 -20.73 24.86
CA ALA A 130 -6.46 -22.13 25.15
C ALA A 130 -7.66 -22.65 24.33
N PHE A 131 -7.42 -23.63 23.45
CA PHE A 131 -8.49 -24.37 22.78
C PHE A 131 -9.18 -25.34 23.76
N LYS A 132 -10.31 -25.95 23.42
CA LYS A 132 -11.03 -26.93 24.28
C LYS A 132 -10.96 -28.38 23.82
N CYS A 133 -10.69 -28.66 22.55
CA CYS A 133 -10.64 -30.02 22.03
C CYS A 133 -9.36 -30.78 22.44
N ASP A 134 -9.44 -32.11 22.42
CA ASP A 134 -8.32 -32.98 22.75
C ASP A 134 -7.15 -32.77 21.75
N PRO A 135 -5.92 -32.49 22.24
CA PRO A 135 -4.77 -32.22 21.39
C PRO A 135 -4.37 -33.38 20.48
N VAL A 136 -4.80 -34.62 20.76
CA VAL A 136 -4.53 -35.80 19.93
C VAL A 136 -5.06 -35.61 18.50
N TYR A 137 -6.18 -34.92 18.33
CA TYR A 137 -6.71 -34.64 16.98
C TYR A 137 -5.79 -33.75 16.14
N GLY A 138 -4.91 -32.97 16.77
CA GLY A 138 -3.86 -32.20 16.09
C GLY A 138 -2.94 -33.06 15.22
N GLY A 139 -2.79 -34.35 15.54
CA GLY A 139 -2.03 -35.29 14.73
C GLY A 139 -2.51 -35.38 13.28
N LEU A 140 -3.80 -35.15 13.00
CA LEU A 140 -4.34 -35.21 11.63
C LEU A 140 -3.64 -34.24 10.65
N ALA A 141 -3.11 -33.11 11.14
CA ALA A 141 -2.32 -32.20 10.32
C ALA A 141 -1.05 -32.87 9.77
N GLY A 142 -0.38 -33.71 10.60
CA GLY A 142 0.78 -34.50 10.18
C GLY A 142 0.46 -35.48 9.05
N LEU A 143 -0.72 -36.12 9.09
CA LEU A 143 -1.19 -37.01 8.03
C LEU A 143 -1.32 -36.27 6.69
N SER A 144 -2.01 -35.13 6.70
CA SER A 144 -2.24 -34.34 5.48
C SER A 144 -0.95 -33.76 4.89
N LYS A 145 -0.03 -33.30 5.76
CA LYS A 145 1.29 -32.82 5.34
C LYS A 145 2.12 -33.93 4.69
N THR A 146 2.19 -35.11 5.27
CA THR A 146 2.91 -36.24 4.65
C THR A 146 2.23 -36.69 3.35
N ALA A 147 0.90 -36.76 3.31
CA ALA A 147 0.16 -37.08 2.08
C ALA A 147 0.45 -36.07 0.95
N SER A 148 0.57 -34.77 1.26
CA SER A 148 0.93 -33.74 0.28
C SER A 148 2.31 -33.95 -0.37
N LEU A 149 3.24 -34.57 0.37
CA LEU A 149 4.57 -34.89 -0.15
C LEU A 149 4.54 -36.14 -1.03
N GLU A 150 3.72 -37.12 -0.66
CA GLU A 150 3.60 -38.41 -1.35
C GLU A 150 2.71 -38.35 -2.60
N TRP A 151 1.66 -37.52 -2.61
CA TRP A 151 0.60 -37.52 -3.64
C TRP A 151 0.53 -36.20 -4.40
N LYS A 152 1.41 -36.01 -5.38
CA LYS A 152 1.57 -34.75 -6.13
C LYS A 152 0.33 -34.31 -6.92
N ASN A 153 -0.59 -35.22 -7.19
CA ASN A 153 -1.82 -34.99 -7.95
C ASN A 153 -3.08 -34.89 -7.07
N VAL A 154 -2.93 -34.92 -5.73
CA VAL A 154 -4.03 -34.79 -4.78
C VAL A 154 -3.81 -33.57 -3.91
N LEU A 155 -4.77 -32.65 -3.91
CA LEU A 155 -4.73 -31.46 -3.06
C LEU A 155 -4.91 -31.87 -1.59
N CYS A 156 -3.88 -31.71 -0.76
CA CYS A 156 -3.95 -32.08 0.66
C CYS A 156 -4.10 -30.84 1.56
N ARG A 157 -5.05 -30.87 2.48
CA ARG A 157 -5.40 -29.78 3.41
C ARG A 157 -5.47 -30.26 4.86
N ALA A 158 -4.91 -29.48 5.76
CA ALA A 158 -5.18 -29.51 7.18
C ALA A 158 -5.93 -28.22 7.49
N LEU A 159 -7.20 -28.35 7.87
CA LEU A 159 -8.09 -27.24 8.17
C LEU A 159 -8.32 -27.19 9.67
N ASP A 160 -7.95 -26.10 10.33
CA ASP A 160 -8.31 -25.89 11.73
C ASP A 160 -9.57 -25.02 11.82
N MET A 161 -10.56 -25.48 12.56
CA MET A 161 -11.84 -24.81 12.75
C MET A 161 -11.90 -24.19 14.16
N PRO A 162 -12.83 -23.25 14.40
CA PRO A 162 -13.07 -22.75 15.75
C PRO A 162 -13.40 -23.90 16.72
N ASP A 163 -13.09 -23.76 17.99
CA ASP A 163 -13.40 -24.77 19.02
C ASP A 163 -14.83 -24.63 19.58
N SER A 164 -15.74 -24.07 18.78
CA SER A 164 -17.15 -23.83 19.11
C SER A 164 -18.05 -24.22 17.96
N ILE A 165 -19.03 -25.11 18.23
CA ILE A 165 -19.97 -25.63 17.23
C ILE A 165 -20.65 -24.48 16.46
N ASN A 166 -21.13 -23.44 17.14
CA ASN A 166 -21.81 -22.32 16.50
C ASN A 166 -20.90 -21.62 15.49
N LYS A 167 -19.67 -21.29 15.89
CA LYS A 167 -18.68 -20.67 15.00
C LYS A 167 -18.29 -21.61 13.85
N CYS A 168 -18.21 -22.92 14.07
CA CYS A 168 -17.97 -23.88 12.99
C CYS A 168 -19.10 -23.85 11.95
N MET A 169 -20.36 -23.78 12.41
CA MET A 169 -21.53 -23.72 11.52
C MET A 169 -21.54 -22.45 10.66
N GLU A 170 -21.16 -21.30 11.25
CA GLU A 170 -21.01 -20.02 10.55
C GLU A 170 -19.91 -20.06 9.48
N ASN A 171 -18.81 -20.76 9.77
CA ASN A 171 -17.64 -20.82 8.89
C ASN A 171 -17.67 -21.97 7.87
N ALA A 172 -18.72 -22.78 7.85
CA ALA A 172 -18.76 -24.00 7.05
C ALA A 172 -18.64 -23.77 5.53
N GLU A 173 -19.20 -22.66 5.01
CA GLU A 173 -19.07 -22.30 3.60
C GLU A 173 -17.61 -22.00 3.25
N ALA A 174 -16.93 -21.21 4.09
CA ALA A 174 -15.52 -20.86 3.91
C ALA A 174 -14.62 -22.10 4.04
N ALA A 175 -14.90 -22.96 5.03
CA ALA A 175 -14.21 -24.24 5.24
C ALA A 175 -14.24 -25.13 4.00
N VAL A 176 -15.44 -25.40 3.45
CA VAL A 176 -15.58 -26.22 2.23
C VAL A 176 -14.88 -25.57 1.04
N SER A 177 -14.91 -24.24 0.92
CA SER A 177 -14.17 -23.53 -0.12
C SER A 177 -12.66 -23.73 0.02
N LEU A 178 -12.10 -23.64 1.23
CA LEU A 178 -10.66 -23.80 1.49
C LEU A 178 -10.15 -25.20 1.22
N MET A 179 -10.94 -26.22 1.56
CA MET A 179 -10.59 -27.63 1.32
C MET A 179 -10.25 -27.92 -0.15
N MET A 180 -10.80 -27.12 -1.08
CA MET A 180 -10.66 -27.29 -2.52
C MET A 180 -9.84 -26.18 -3.21
N THR A 181 -9.19 -25.29 -2.46
CA THR A 181 -8.46 -24.15 -3.04
C THR A 181 -6.95 -24.37 -2.91
N HIS A 182 -6.17 -24.25 -3.99
CA HIS A 182 -4.69 -24.32 -3.94
C HIS A 182 -4.08 -23.25 -3.02
N GLY A 183 -2.91 -23.51 -2.46
CA GLY A 183 -2.34 -22.76 -1.33
C GLY A 183 -1.65 -23.66 -0.29
N SER A 184 -1.32 -23.08 0.87
CA SER A 184 -0.73 -23.77 2.02
C SER A 184 -1.50 -25.02 2.43
N VAL A 185 -0.78 -26.03 2.92
CA VAL A 185 -1.41 -27.26 3.44
C VAL A 185 -2.21 -26.95 4.71
N GLU A 186 -1.66 -26.15 5.61
CA GLU A 186 -2.32 -25.74 6.85
C GLU A 186 -3.03 -24.40 6.71
N MET A 187 -4.32 -24.38 7.04
CA MET A 187 -5.18 -23.19 7.04
C MET A 187 -6.14 -23.30 8.22
N GLY A 188 -6.28 -22.25 9.01
CA GLY A 188 -7.18 -22.20 10.15
C GLY A 188 -8.27 -21.14 9.97
N LEU A 189 -9.44 -21.31 10.57
CA LEU A 189 -10.54 -20.35 10.54
C LEU A 189 -10.95 -19.99 11.97
N ASP A 190 -10.91 -18.71 12.34
CA ASP A 190 -11.29 -18.25 13.69
C ASP A 190 -12.64 -17.50 13.75
N GLY A 191 -13.25 -17.26 12.59
CA GLY A 191 -14.49 -16.50 12.40
C GLY A 191 -14.33 -15.40 11.36
N ASP A 192 -13.42 -14.47 11.64
CA ASP A 192 -13.21 -13.28 10.81
C ASP A 192 -11.97 -13.39 9.91
N SER A 193 -11.09 -14.36 10.18
CA SER A 193 -9.83 -14.60 9.48
C SER A 193 -9.54 -16.07 9.15
N CYS A 194 -8.78 -16.26 8.07
CA CYS A 194 -7.96 -17.42 7.76
C CYS A 194 -6.59 -17.24 8.42
N ASN A 195 -6.15 -18.21 9.21
CA ASN A 195 -4.85 -18.19 9.85
C ASN A 195 -3.94 -19.21 9.19
N ILE A 196 -2.79 -18.75 8.68
CA ILE A 196 -1.80 -19.62 8.07
C ILE A 196 -0.55 -19.61 8.95
N PRO A 197 -0.19 -20.74 9.58
CA PRO A 197 1.04 -20.85 10.36
C PRO A 197 2.27 -20.60 9.48
N THR A 198 3.16 -19.70 9.91
CA THR A 198 4.42 -19.38 9.24
C THR A 198 5.58 -19.39 10.22
N LEU A 199 6.77 -19.69 9.69
CA LEU A 199 8.00 -19.72 10.47
C LEU A 199 8.63 -18.34 10.44
N VAL A 200 9.05 -17.88 11.63
CA VAL A 200 9.68 -16.57 11.81
C VAL A 200 10.93 -16.82 12.63
N ASP A 201 12.05 -16.28 12.15
CA ASP A 201 13.31 -16.32 12.90
C ASP A 201 13.17 -15.46 14.15
N GLN A 202 13.69 -15.98 15.26
CA GLN A 202 13.58 -15.32 16.55
C GLN A 202 14.93 -15.28 17.24
N ASP A 203 15.32 -14.08 17.68
CA ASP A 203 16.42 -13.92 18.63
C ASP A 203 15.99 -14.38 20.01
N LEU A 204 16.85 -15.17 20.66
CA LEU A 204 16.53 -15.81 21.93
C LEU A 204 17.06 -14.98 23.11
N ASN A 205 16.16 -14.47 23.94
CA ASN A 205 16.51 -13.92 25.24
C ASN A 205 16.34 -15.00 26.32
N TYR A 206 17.42 -15.33 27.03
CA TYR A 206 17.40 -16.43 28.00
C TYR A 206 18.20 -16.11 29.25
N SER A 207 17.72 -16.67 30.36
CA SER A 207 18.39 -16.71 31.65
C SER A 207 18.92 -18.12 31.95
N ASP A 208 19.60 -18.29 33.08
CA ASP A 208 19.95 -19.64 33.53
C ASP A 208 18.69 -20.44 33.88
N VAL A 209 18.76 -21.76 33.67
CA VAL A 209 17.66 -22.67 33.98
C VAL A 209 17.52 -22.77 35.50
N ASP A 210 16.30 -22.65 36.01
CA ASP A 210 16.00 -22.71 37.44
C ASP A 210 16.01 -24.18 37.94
N LEU A 211 17.20 -24.78 37.97
CA LEU A 211 17.45 -26.10 38.53
C LEU A 211 18.58 -26.03 39.55
N SER A 212 18.37 -26.67 40.69
CA SER A 212 19.36 -26.87 41.74
C SER A 212 19.95 -28.29 41.66
N PRO A 213 21.12 -28.55 42.30
CA PRO A 213 21.67 -29.90 42.41
C PRO A 213 20.73 -30.90 43.10
N ASP A 214 19.84 -30.40 43.96
CA ASP A 214 18.83 -31.20 44.63
C ASP A 214 17.64 -31.55 43.73
N ASP A 215 17.44 -30.91 42.59
CA ASP A 215 16.30 -31.22 41.74
C ASP A 215 16.50 -32.52 40.94
N VAL A 216 15.43 -33.31 40.79
CA VAL A 216 15.43 -34.49 39.94
C VAL A 216 14.92 -34.15 38.54
N VAL A 217 15.71 -34.53 37.52
CA VAL A 217 15.36 -34.45 36.10
C VAL A 217 15.13 -35.86 35.55
N VAL A 218 13.89 -36.18 35.17
CA VAL A 218 13.52 -37.45 34.54
C VAL A 218 13.63 -37.33 33.03
N ILE A 219 14.47 -38.16 32.40
CA ILE A 219 14.73 -38.13 30.96
C ILE A 219 14.37 -39.50 30.38
N THR A 220 13.45 -39.51 29.42
CA THR A 220 13.05 -40.72 28.69
C THR A 220 13.67 -40.74 27.30
N GLY A 221 13.85 -41.94 26.74
CA GLY A 221 14.66 -42.16 25.53
C GLY A 221 16.02 -42.79 25.81
N GLY A 222 16.29 -43.14 27.07
CA GLY A 222 17.48 -43.84 27.52
C GLY A 222 18.74 -42.97 27.58
N ALA A 223 19.87 -43.62 27.84
CA ALA A 223 21.17 -43.00 28.06
C ALA A 223 22.05 -43.00 26.79
N LYS A 224 21.45 -42.91 25.60
CA LYS A 224 22.13 -42.92 24.30
C LYS A 224 21.73 -41.73 23.42
N GLY A 225 22.54 -41.41 22.42
CA GLY A 225 22.20 -40.41 21.40
C GLY A 225 21.85 -39.02 21.96
N VAL A 226 20.78 -38.41 21.41
CA VAL A 226 20.41 -37.00 21.65
C VAL A 226 20.03 -36.72 23.11
N THR A 227 19.27 -37.61 23.74
CA THR A 227 18.84 -37.44 25.14
C THR A 227 20.03 -37.51 26.10
N ALA A 228 21.00 -38.38 25.83
CA ALA A 228 22.23 -38.47 26.60
C ALA A 228 23.09 -37.20 26.45
N ALA A 229 23.23 -36.66 25.24
CA ALA A 229 23.95 -35.42 25.01
C ALA A 229 23.34 -34.25 25.80
N CYS A 230 22.01 -34.17 25.84
CA CYS A 230 21.27 -33.18 26.62
C CYS A 230 21.48 -33.37 28.14
N ALA A 231 21.40 -34.61 28.63
CA ALA A 231 21.64 -34.97 30.02
C ALA A 231 23.07 -34.64 30.47
N ILE A 232 24.07 -34.88 29.62
CA ILE A 232 25.47 -34.51 29.90
C ILE A 232 25.64 -33.00 30.00
N GLU A 233 24.98 -32.20 29.15
CA GLU A 233 25.09 -30.74 29.23
C GLU A 233 24.35 -30.18 30.46
N LEU A 234 23.23 -30.79 30.87
CA LEU A 234 22.58 -30.49 32.16
C LEU A 234 23.50 -30.78 33.34
N ALA A 235 24.13 -31.96 33.35
CA ALA A 235 25.07 -32.35 34.41
C ALA A 235 26.24 -31.38 34.54
N LYS A 236 26.83 -30.96 33.41
CA LYS A 236 27.92 -29.98 33.36
C LYS A 236 27.58 -28.62 33.94
N LYS A 237 26.34 -28.16 33.74
CA LYS A 237 25.97 -26.77 34.06
C LYS A 237 25.30 -26.62 35.42
N TYR A 238 24.49 -27.59 35.83
CA TYR A 238 23.65 -27.48 37.02
C TYR A 238 23.79 -28.67 38.00
N SER A 239 24.47 -29.74 37.58
CA SER A 239 24.69 -30.96 38.38
C SER A 239 23.43 -31.53 39.10
N PRO A 240 22.25 -31.59 38.46
CA PRO A 240 21.04 -32.12 39.11
C PRO A 240 21.14 -33.64 39.29
N THR A 241 20.20 -34.22 40.04
CA THR A 241 20.01 -35.68 40.01
C THR A 241 19.31 -36.07 38.71
N ILE A 242 19.91 -36.97 37.92
CA ILE A 242 19.40 -37.37 36.61
C ILE A 242 18.84 -38.80 36.69
N VAL A 243 17.57 -38.95 36.31
CA VAL A 243 16.93 -40.26 36.17
C VAL A 243 16.71 -40.56 34.69
N LEU A 244 17.36 -41.59 34.18
CA LEU A 244 17.29 -42.03 32.78
C LEU A 244 16.37 -43.26 32.67
N ILE A 245 15.35 -43.19 31.82
CA ILE A 245 14.43 -44.31 31.57
C ILE A 245 14.55 -44.74 30.10
N GLY A 246 14.84 -46.02 29.86
CA GLY A 246 14.97 -46.58 28.52
C GLY A 246 14.71 -48.09 28.46
N ARG A 247 14.43 -48.62 27.26
CA ARG A 247 14.15 -50.05 27.05
C ARG A 247 15.41 -50.94 27.03
N SER A 248 16.59 -50.34 26.86
CA SER A 248 17.84 -51.10 26.96
C SER A 248 17.96 -51.66 28.37
N GLY A 249 18.48 -52.88 28.49
CA GLY A 249 18.72 -53.52 29.80
C GLY A 249 19.58 -52.64 30.69
N GLU A 250 19.49 -52.86 32.00
CA GLU A 250 20.32 -52.14 32.95
C GLU A 250 21.82 -52.28 32.61
N PRO A 251 22.63 -51.22 32.84
CA PRO A 251 24.06 -51.27 32.61
C PRO A 251 24.65 -52.47 33.36
N SER A 252 25.26 -53.39 32.62
CA SER A 252 25.86 -54.62 33.14
C SER A 252 27.35 -54.67 32.87
N LEU A 253 28.11 -55.42 33.68
CA LEU A 253 29.54 -55.60 33.44
C LEU A 253 29.77 -56.24 32.06
N GLU A 254 30.64 -55.60 31.28
CA GLU A 254 31.02 -56.11 29.97
C GLU A 254 31.85 -57.41 30.10
N PRO A 255 31.62 -58.43 29.24
CA PRO A 255 32.46 -59.63 29.23
C PRO A 255 33.94 -59.32 29.04
N GLU A 256 34.82 -60.00 29.79
CA GLU A 256 36.26 -59.71 29.79
C GLU A 256 36.90 -59.79 28.40
N TRP A 257 36.47 -60.75 27.59
CA TRP A 257 36.98 -60.95 26.23
C TRP A 257 36.63 -59.80 25.27
N ALA A 258 35.60 -59.01 25.58
CA ALA A 258 35.13 -57.94 24.69
C ALA A 258 35.83 -56.60 24.97
N LYS A 259 36.22 -56.31 26.22
CA LYS A 259 36.59 -54.96 26.72
C LYS A 259 37.51 -54.13 25.81
N ASP A 260 38.58 -54.71 25.28
CA ASP A 260 39.60 -54.00 24.48
C ASP A 260 39.40 -54.13 22.96
N ILE A 261 38.30 -54.75 22.53
CA ILE A 261 37.98 -54.94 21.12
C ILE A 261 37.07 -53.80 20.64
N HIS A 262 37.63 -52.87 19.88
CA HIS A 262 36.91 -51.72 19.32
C HIS A 262 36.56 -51.85 17.84
N ASP A 263 37.27 -52.71 17.10
CA ASP A 263 36.99 -52.94 15.69
C ASP A 263 35.69 -53.78 15.52
N PRO A 264 34.70 -53.30 14.73
CA PRO A 264 33.42 -53.98 14.54
C PRO A 264 33.54 -55.40 13.97
N ALA A 265 34.47 -55.64 13.04
CA ALA A 265 34.65 -56.94 12.41
C ALA A 265 35.30 -57.93 13.38
N ILE A 266 36.30 -57.48 14.16
CA ILE A 266 36.94 -58.29 15.20
C ILE A 266 35.94 -58.61 16.32
N LEU A 267 35.10 -57.65 16.72
CA LEU A 267 34.10 -57.87 17.76
C LEU A 267 33.02 -58.87 17.32
N LYS A 268 32.50 -58.76 16.09
CA LYS A 268 31.54 -59.73 15.54
C LYS A 268 32.13 -61.14 15.42
N LYS A 269 33.41 -61.26 15.02
CA LYS A 269 34.12 -62.54 15.00
C LYS A 269 34.30 -63.10 16.42
N SER A 270 34.60 -62.26 17.39
CA SER A 270 34.77 -62.67 18.79
C SER A 270 33.47 -63.12 19.44
N ILE A 271 32.34 -62.48 19.10
CA ILE A 271 30.99 -62.91 19.49
C ILE A 271 30.71 -64.33 18.97
N LEU A 272 31.02 -64.60 17.69
CA LEU A 272 30.85 -65.93 17.11
C LEU A 272 31.67 -66.99 17.87
N THR A 273 32.89 -66.66 18.27
CA THR A 273 33.78 -67.58 19.00
C THR A 273 33.32 -67.84 20.45
N HIS A 274 32.96 -66.80 21.21
CA HIS A 274 32.73 -66.90 22.65
C HIS A 274 31.28 -67.19 23.05
N GLU A 275 30.30 -66.64 22.33
CA GLU A 275 28.87 -66.78 22.68
C GLU A 275 28.23 -68.02 22.05
N PHE A 276 28.73 -68.46 20.89
CA PHE A 276 28.14 -69.56 20.13
C PHE A 276 29.01 -70.83 20.07
N LYS A 277 30.19 -70.82 20.70
CA LYS A 277 31.10 -72.00 20.83
C LYS A 277 31.28 -72.83 19.54
N GLY A 278 31.34 -72.17 18.38
CA GLY A 278 31.51 -72.83 17.07
C GLY A 278 30.24 -73.28 16.36
N GLN A 279 29.04 -72.99 16.87
CA GLN A 279 27.78 -73.14 16.14
C GLN A 279 27.63 -72.03 15.08
N MET A 280 26.85 -72.26 14.00
CA MET A 280 26.51 -71.24 13.00
C MET A 280 25.18 -70.53 13.34
N PRO A 281 25.19 -69.40 14.09
CA PRO A 281 24.00 -68.58 14.33
C PRO A 281 23.57 -67.83 13.06
N LYS A 282 22.32 -67.34 13.05
CA LYS A 282 21.87 -66.46 11.96
C LYS A 282 22.60 -65.12 12.07
N PRO A 283 22.89 -64.42 10.96
CA PRO A 283 23.53 -63.09 11.00
C PRO A 283 22.82 -62.09 11.93
N ALA A 284 21.48 -62.16 12.03
CA ALA A 284 20.68 -61.34 12.93
C ALA A 284 20.98 -61.58 14.43
N ASP A 285 21.34 -62.81 14.82
CA ASP A 285 21.65 -63.15 16.21
C ASP A 285 23.01 -62.59 16.63
N ILE A 286 24.01 -62.64 15.75
CA ILE A 286 25.32 -62.00 15.95
C ILE A 286 25.15 -60.49 16.07
N GLU A 287 24.38 -59.89 15.15
CA GLU A 287 24.11 -58.45 15.16
C GLU A 287 23.41 -58.02 16.45
N LYS A 288 22.46 -58.81 16.95
CA LYS A 288 21.74 -58.54 18.21
C LYS A 288 22.68 -58.48 19.42
N ILE A 289 23.63 -59.42 19.53
CA ILE A 289 24.62 -59.41 20.63
C ILE A 289 25.62 -58.26 20.46
N TYR A 290 26.08 -58.01 19.23
CA TYR A 290 26.95 -56.89 18.91
C TYR A 290 26.32 -55.55 19.34
N GLN A 291 25.07 -55.31 18.95
CA GLN A 291 24.32 -54.11 19.33
C GLN A 291 24.10 -54.04 20.84
N LYS A 292 23.91 -55.17 21.54
CA LYS A 292 23.81 -55.21 23.01
C LYS A 292 25.10 -54.72 23.68
N ILE A 293 26.27 -55.19 23.23
CA ILE A 293 27.59 -54.80 23.77
C ILE A 293 27.86 -53.31 23.50
N ILE A 294 27.71 -52.86 22.25
CA ILE A 294 27.94 -51.46 21.88
C ILE A 294 26.98 -50.52 22.62
N SER A 295 25.70 -50.90 22.73
CA SER A 295 24.71 -50.15 23.50
C SER A 295 25.10 -50.06 24.99
N ASN A 296 25.58 -51.15 25.59
CA ASN A 296 26.00 -51.16 26.99
C ASN A 296 27.23 -50.28 27.24
N ARG A 297 28.21 -50.27 26.31
CA ARG A 297 29.37 -49.38 26.36
C ARG A 297 28.98 -47.91 26.27
N GLU A 298 28.11 -47.55 25.34
CA GLU A 298 27.65 -46.17 25.16
C GLU A 298 26.91 -45.67 26.41
N ILE A 299 26.00 -46.49 26.96
CA ILE A 299 25.24 -46.17 28.17
C ILE A 299 26.19 -45.93 29.36
N HIS A 300 27.13 -46.85 29.63
CA HIS A 300 28.10 -46.69 30.72
C HIS A 300 28.93 -45.42 30.56
N LYS A 301 29.47 -45.19 29.36
CA LYS A 301 30.28 -44.01 29.06
C LYS A 301 29.50 -42.72 29.34
N ASN A 302 28.25 -42.64 28.90
CA ASN A 302 27.43 -41.45 29.10
C ASN A 302 27.04 -41.24 30.57
N ILE A 303 26.72 -42.30 31.31
CA ILE A 303 26.46 -42.24 32.76
C ILE A 303 27.71 -41.74 33.49
N GLN A 304 28.88 -42.33 33.24
CA GLN A 304 30.14 -41.89 33.84
C GLN A 304 30.48 -40.44 33.52
N LEU A 305 30.18 -39.97 32.30
CA LEU A 305 30.36 -38.57 31.93
C LEU A 305 29.44 -37.65 32.74
N MET A 306 28.18 -38.03 32.97
CA MET A 306 27.26 -37.24 33.81
C MET A 306 27.73 -37.22 35.27
N GLU A 307 28.12 -38.37 35.83
CA GLU A 307 28.63 -38.49 37.20
C GLU A 307 29.93 -37.71 37.43
N LYS A 308 30.86 -37.74 36.46
CA LYS A 308 32.09 -36.95 36.50
C LYS A 308 31.83 -35.44 36.52
N ASN A 309 30.68 -35.00 36.02
CA ASN A 309 30.24 -33.60 36.06
C ASN A 309 29.37 -33.27 37.30
N GLY A 310 29.34 -34.16 38.30
CA GLY A 310 28.74 -33.91 39.61
C GLY A 310 27.28 -34.35 39.77
N SER A 311 26.63 -34.84 38.72
CA SER A 311 25.25 -35.34 38.81
C SER A 311 25.18 -36.74 39.42
N ARG A 312 24.25 -36.98 40.32
CA ARG A 312 23.85 -38.35 40.71
C ARG A 312 22.98 -38.95 39.59
N VAL A 313 23.34 -40.11 39.07
CA VAL A 313 22.60 -40.74 37.95
C VAL A 313 21.92 -42.04 38.37
N LYS A 314 20.66 -42.23 37.97
CA LYS A 314 19.92 -43.48 38.10
C LYS A 314 19.36 -43.90 36.76
N TYR A 315 19.57 -45.16 36.38
CA TYR A 315 19.04 -45.73 35.14
C TYR A 315 17.98 -46.78 35.47
N PHE A 316 16.80 -46.69 34.83
CA PHE A 316 15.74 -47.68 34.92
C PHE A 316 15.46 -48.29 33.55
N SER A 317 15.43 -49.63 33.50
CA SER A 317 15.00 -50.36 32.30
C SER A 317 13.48 -50.54 32.33
N ALA A 318 12.75 -49.80 31.49
CA ALA A 318 11.29 -49.86 31.44
C ALA A 318 10.72 -49.45 30.08
N ASP A 319 9.52 -49.92 29.77
CA ASP A 319 8.74 -49.44 28.63
C ASP A 319 7.82 -48.29 29.05
N ILE A 320 8.07 -47.10 28.53
CA ILE A 320 7.34 -45.87 28.88
C ILE A 320 5.83 -45.94 28.59
N ARG A 321 5.40 -46.88 27.74
CA ARG A 321 3.98 -47.08 27.41
C ARG A 321 3.21 -47.82 28.50
N LYS A 322 3.88 -48.39 29.51
CA LYS A 322 3.26 -49.22 30.56
C LYS A 322 3.06 -48.40 31.85
N PRO A 323 1.82 -47.99 32.18
CA PRO A 323 1.56 -47.13 33.34
C PRO A 323 2.15 -47.67 34.66
N LYS A 324 1.91 -48.96 34.94
CA LYS A 324 2.35 -49.60 36.19
C LYS A 324 3.88 -49.58 36.40
N GLU A 325 4.66 -49.77 35.34
CA GLU A 325 6.13 -49.72 35.44
C GLU A 325 6.61 -48.31 35.78
N ILE A 326 6.01 -47.30 35.14
CA ILE A 326 6.37 -45.89 35.34
C ILE A 326 5.89 -45.36 36.69
N ASP A 327 4.67 -45.71 37.12
CA ASP A 327 4.17 -45.37 38.45
C ASP A 327 5.10 -45.93 39.54
N SER A 328 5.56 -47.18 39.40
CA SER A 328 6.54 -47.80 40.32
C SER A 328 7.88 -47.05 40.34
N ILE A 329 8.36 -46.58 39.19
CA ILE A 329 9.58 -45.78 39.09
C ILE A 329 9.39 -44.43 39.79
N PHE A 330 8.31 -43.71 39.52
CA PHE A 330 8.02 -42.43 40.17
C PHE A 330 7.86 -42.56 41.69
N GLN A 331 7.24 -43.65 42.17
CA GLN A 331 7.19 -43.96 43.61
C GLN A 331 8.58 -44.18 44.20
N THR A 332 9.46 -44.89 43.49
CA THR A 332 10.85 -45.12 43.89
C THR A 332 11.63 -43.79 43.93
N ILE A 333 11.47 -42.93 42.92
CA ILE A 333 12.12 -41.61 42.87
C ILE A 333 11.68 -40.77 44.07
N ARG A 334 10.38 -40.68 44.36
CA ARG A 334 9.86 -39.89 45.49
C ARG A 334 10.30 -40.43 46.86
N LYS A 335 10.57 -41.73 46.96
CA LYS A 335 11.02 -42.38 48.19
C LYS A 335 12.53 -42.21 48.43
N ASP A 336 13.32 -42.40 47.39
CA ASP A 336 14.78 -42.61 47.51
C ASP A 336 15.63 -41.42 47.00
N LEU A 337 14.99 -40.47 46.30
CA LEU A 337 15.61 -39.28 45.70
C LEU A 337 14.86 -38.00 46.11
N ASN A 338 15.23 -36.89 45.48
CA ASN A 338 14.65 -35.57 45.72
C ASN A 338 13.43 -35.28 44.81
N PRO A 339 12.73 -34.14 44.97
CA PRO A 339 11.55 -33.81 44.16
C PRO A 339 11.83 -33.74 42.66
N VAL A 340 10.93 -34.31 41.86
CA VAL A 340 10.97 -34.20 40.40
C VAL A 340 10.58 -32.77 40.01
N ARG A 341 11.50 -32.07 39.33
CA ARG A 341 11.26 -30.70 38.84
C ARG A 341 11.29 -30.58 37.33
N ALA A 342 11.87 -31.54 36.62
CA ALA A 342 11.87 -31.50 35.17
C ALA A 342 11.66 -32.87 34.55
N ILE A 343 10.91 -32.89 33.46
CA ILE A 343 10.73 -34.08 32.62
C ILE A 343 11.18 -33.74 31.20
N ILE A 344 12.02 -34.58 30.60
CA ILE A 344 12.42 -34.50 29.20
C ILE A 344 11.99 -35.78 28.50
N HIS A 345 10.99 -35.66 27.63
CA HIS A 345 10.43 -36.76 26.87
C HIS A 345 11.10 -36.89 25.50
N GLY A 346 12.14 -37.71 25.42
CA GLY A 346 12.89 -38.00 24.20
C GLY A 346 12.68 -39.39 23.60
N ALA A 347 11.76 -40.19 24.16
CA ALA A 347 11.47 -41.51 23.63
C ALA A 347 10.82 -41.42 22.24
N GLY A 348 11.22 -42.33 21.35
CA GLY A 348 10.71 -42.38 19.98
C GLY A 348 11.33 -43.53 19.20
N VAL A 349 10.68 -43.92 18.12
CA VAL A 349 11.10 -44.94 17.15
C VAL A 349 10.70 -44.50 15.73
N LEU A 350 11.31 -45.09 14.71
CA LEU A 350 11.03 -44.84 13.29
C LEU A 350 10.73 -46.17 12.59
N GLU A 351 9.81 -46.18 11.64
CA GLU A 351 9.41 -47.35 10.84
C GLU A 351 9.06 -46.92 9.41
N ASP A 352 9.93 -46.17 8.76
CA ASP A 352 9.60 -45.38 7.56
C ASP A 352 9.04 -46.22 6.39
N LYS A 353 7.80 -45.90 5.97
CA LYS A 353 7.10 -46.46 4.81
C LYS A 353 6.07 -45.47 4.28
N LEU A 354 5.87 -45.44 2.96
CA LEU A 354 4.81 -44.66 2.33
C LEU A 354 3.44 -45.01 2.91
N ILE A 355 2.50 -44.07 2.92
CA ILE A 355 1.16 -44.25 3.49
C ILE A 355 0.49 -45.52 2.97
N ILE A 356 0.64 -45.82 1.67
CA ILE A 356 0.03 -46.99 1.01
C ILE A 356 0.65 -48.33 1.47
N ASP A 357 1.92 -48.34 1.85
CA ASP A 357 2.69 -49.54 2.21
C ASP A 357 2.83 -49.75 3.73
N LYS A 358 2.52 -48.73 4.52
CA LYS A 358 2.68 -48.74 5.98
C LYS A 358 1.70 -49.70 6.66
N HIS A 359 2.20 -50.67 7.42
CA HIS A 359 1.36 -51.59 8.18
C HIS A 359 0.77 -50.92 9.43
N ILE A 360 -0.42 -51.35 9.86
CA ILE A 360 -1.09 -50.77 11.03
C ILE A 360 -0.27 -50.95 12.32
N ASP A 361 0.36 -52.11 12.50
CA ASP A 361 1.19 -52.36 13.68
C ASP A 361 2.43 -51.44 13.73
N GLN A 362 3.01 -51.11 12.57
CA GLN A 362 4.12 -50.15 12.49
C GLN A 362 3.64 -48.74 12.83
N PHE A 363 2.49 -48.34 12.28
CA PHE A 363 1.84 -47.06 12.57
C PHE A 363 1.58 -46.90 14.08
N LYS A 364 0.93 -47.90 14.71
CA LYS A 364 0.65 -47.92 16.15
C LYS A 364 1.93 -47.86 16.97
N PHE A 365 2.93 -48.66 16.61
CA PHE A 365 4.18 -48.72 17.36
C PHE A 365 4.90 -47.37 17.42
N VAL A 366 4.98 -46.63 16.30
CA VAL A 366 5.59 -45.29 16.26
C VAL A 366 4.74 -44.28 17.03
N LEU A 367 3.44 -44.24 16.75
CA LEU A 367 2.51 -43.28 17.36
C LEU A 367 2.46 -43.44 18.90
N GLU A 368 2.19 -44.66 19.38
CA GLU A 368 2.03 -44.95 20.81
C GLU A 368 3.33 -44.75 21.59
N THR A 369 4.50 -45.01 21.01
CA THR A 369 5.78 -44.83 21.72
C THR A 369 5.97 -43.40 22.20
N LYS A 370 5.49 -42.40 21.43
CA LYS A 370 5.51 -40.98 21.83
C LYS A 370 4.25 -40.58 22.59
N VAL A 371 3.08 -40.85 22.03
CA VAL A 371 1.83 -40.31 22.56
C VAL A 371 1.42 -41.03 23.85
N LYS A 372 1.44 -42.36 23.87
CA LYS A 372 1.10 -43.11 25.09
C LYS A 372 2.14 -42.92 26.18
N GLY A 373 3.41 -42.82 25.79
CA GLY A 373 4.50 -42.46 26.70
C GLY A 373 4.29 -41.11 27.38
N LEU A 374 3.86 -40.10 26.62
CA LEU A 374 3.51 -38.79 27.16
C LEU A 374 2.32 -38.87 28.13
N GLU A 375 1.23 -39.53 27.76
CA GLU A 375 0.06 -39.70 28.65
C GLU A 375 0.44 -40.35 29.99
N VAL A 376 1.28 -41.39 29.95
CA VAL A 376 1.77 -42.08 31.14
C VAL A 376 2.63 -41.16 32.00
N LEU A 377 3.53 -40.38 31.40
CA LEU A 377 4.36 -39.42 32.13
C LEU A 377 3.53 -38.30 32.77
N LEU A 378 2.56 -37.74 32.06
CA LEU A 378 1.66 -36.71 32.60
C LEU A 378 0.85 -37.25 33.79
N SER A 379 0.33 -38.47 33.68
CA SER A 379 -0.39 -39.12 34.77
C SER A 379 0.52 -39.40 35.97
N ALA A 380 1.70 -39.99 35.73
CA ALA A 380 2.64 -40.37 36.79
C ALA A 380 3.20 -39.16 37.53
N SER A 381 3.39 -38.02 36.85
CA SER A 381 3.98 -36.80 37.39
C SER A 381 2.97 -35.79 37.96
N LYS A 382 1.67 -36.10 37.94
CA LYS A 382 0.58 -35.20 38.38
C LYS A 382 0.72 -34.67 39.82
N GLN A 383 1.46 -35.37 40.68
CA GLN A 383 1.70 -34.99 42.08
C GLN A 383 2.98 -34.16 42.27
N ASP A 384 3.80 -34.03 41.23
CA ASP A 384 5.08 -33.35 41.28
C ASP A 384 4.94 -31.88 40.84
N LYS A 385 5.63 -30.97 41.53
CA LYS A 385 5.66 -29.54 41.17
C LYS A 385 6.75 -29.26 40.15
N LEU A 386 6.44 -29.57 38.89
CA LEU A 386 7.36 -29.40 37.76
C LEU A 386 7.63 -27.92 37.47
N LYS A 387 8.88 -27.62 37.15
CA LYS A 387 9.33 -26.34 36.58
C LYS A 387 9.44 -26.41 35.05
N TYR A 388 9.76 -27.59 34.51
CA TYR A 388 9.96 -27.80 33.07
C TYR A 388 9.38 -29.13 32.59
N PHE A 389 8.63 -29.11 31.50
CA PHE A 389 8.22 -30.32 30.78
C PHE A 389 8.59 -30.17 29.30
N VAL A 390 9.68 -30.82 28.89
CA VAL A 390 10.24 -30.69 27.54
C VAL A 390 9.91 -31.93 26.71
N LEU A 391 9.33 -31.73 25.53
CA LEU A 391 8.99 -32.76 24.56
C LEU A 391 9.94 -32.66 23.36
N PHE A 392 10.59 -33.77 23.01
CA PHE A 392 11.35 -33.83 21.77
C PHE A 392 10.42 -34.24 20.64
N SER A 393 9.98 -33.21 19.92
CA SER A 393 9.22 -33.29 18.67
C SER A 393 10.19 -33.36 17.47
N SER A 394 9.68 -33.20 16.26
CA SER A 394 10.45 -33.26 15.01
C SER A 394 9.96 -32.23 14.01
N VAL A 395 10.85 -31.68 13.18
CA VAL A 395 10.46 -30.84 12.04
C VAL A 395 9.45 -31.53 11.11
N ALA A 396 9.45 -32.87 11.06
CA ALA A 396 8.48 -33.66 10.31
C ALA A 396 7.03 -33.40 10.75
N ALA A 397 6.80 -32.99 12.00
CA ALA A 397 5.49 -32.52 12.46
C ALA A 397 5.02 -31.35 11.62
N ARG A 398 5.86 -30.32 11.41
CA ARG A 398 5.52 -29.07 10.73
C ARG A 398 5.55 -29.14 9.21
N THR A 399 6.46 -29.89 8.62
CA THR A 399 6.63 -29.96 7.17
C THR A 399 6.02 -31.20 6.54
N GLY A 400 5.68 -32.22 7.35
CA GLY A 400 5.58 -33.59 6.87
C GLY A 400 6.95 -34.16 6.52
N ASN A 401 7.02 -35.46 6.32
CA ASN A 401 8.17 -36.11 5.68
C ASN A 401 7.71 -37.39 4.98
N GLN A 402 8.25 -37.65 3.79
CA GLN A 402 7.86 -38.80 2.98
C GLN A 402 8.16 -40.09 3.75
N GLY A 403 7.18 -41.00 3.83
CA GLY A 403 7.29 -42.27 4.54
C GLY A 403 7.15 -42.18 6.06
N GLN A 404 6.89 -40.99 6.62
CA GLN A 404 6.86 -40.73 8.06
C GLN A 404 5.52 -40.15 8.52
N CYS A 405 4.39 -40.67 8.02
CA CYS A 405 3.07 -40.13 8.36
C CYS A 405 2.75 -40.26 9.85
N ASP A 406 2.90 -41.45 10.42
CA ASP A 406 2.73 -41.73 11.85
C ASP A 406 3.69 -40.94 12.74
N TYR A 407 4.96 -40.80 12.32
CA TYR A 407 5.93 -40.00 13.04
C TYR A 407 5.56 -38.51 13.02
N ALA A 408 5.14 -37.97 11.88
CA ALA A 408 4.66 -36.58 11.78
C ALA A 408 3.40 -36.37 12.65
N MET A 409 2.45 -37.30 12.63
CA MET A 409 1.25 -37.27 13.47
C MET A 409 1.61 -37.30 14.97
N ALA A 410 2.48 -38.22 15.40
CA ALA A 410 2.91 -38.36 16.78
C ALA A 410 3.56 -37.09 17.34
N ASN A 411 4.45 -36.49 16.55
CA ASN A 411 5.15 -35.28 16.95
C ASN A 411 4.23 -34.04 16.94
N GLU A 412 3.23 -33.95 16.05
CA GLU A 412 2.22 -32.89 16.15
C GLU A 412 1.35 -33.02 17.40
N ILE A 413 1.04 -34.24 17.84
CA ILE A 413 0.31 -34.46 19.09
C ILE A 413 1.13 -33.92 20.28
N LEU A 414 2.45 -34.16 20.31
CA LEU A 414 3.32 -33.58 21.33
C LEU A 414 3.26 -32.05 21.31
N ASN A 415 3.34 -31.43 20.11
CA ASN A 415 3.24 -29.99 19.94
C ASN A 415 1.93 -29.43 20.51
N LYS A 416 0.79 -30.01 20.12
CA LYS A 416 -0.53 -29.55 20.59
C LYS A 416 -0.75 -29.82 22.07
N THR A 417 -0.17 -30.88 22.61
CA THR A 417 -0.23 -31.15 24.05
C THR A 417 0.56 -30.12 24.84
N ALA A 418 1.77 -29.74 24.40
CA ALA A 418 2.53 -28.66 25.04
C ALA A 418 1.79 -27.32 24.97
N GLN A 419 1.21 -26.98 23.80
CA GLN A 419 0.37 -25.78 23.65
C GLN A 419 -0.79 -25.75 24.63
N ARG A 420 -1.45 -26.90 24.82
CA ARG A 420 -2.53 -27.00 25.77
C ARG A 420 -2.06 -26.77 27.21
N LEU A 421 -1.03 -27.51 27.61
CA LEU A 421 -0.59 -27.56 29.00
C LEU A 421 0.06 -26.24 29.46
N GLU A 422 0.76 -25.53 28.57
CA GLU A 422 1.29 -24.18 28.86
C GLU A 422 0.20 -23.19 29.29
N HIS A 423 -1.05 -23.39 28.85
CA HIS A 423 -2.18 -22.59 29.29
C HIS A 423 -2.85 -23.11 30.58
N GLU A 424 -2.71 -24.40 30.89
CA GLU A 424 -3.36 -25.03 32.04
C GLU A 424 -2.52 -24.94 33.33
N ASP A 425 -1.20 -24.89 33.22
CA ASP A 425 -0.27 -24.81 34.34
C ASP A 425 0.79 -23.74 34.06
N SER A 426 0.65 -22.58 34.72
CA SER A 426 1.56 -21.44 34.57
C SER A 426 2.86 -21.57 35.36
N ASP A 427 2.95 -22.54 36.28
CA ASP A 427 4.12 -22.74 37.15
C ASP A 427 5.15 -23.69 36.50
N CYS A 428 4.71 -24.48 35.52
CA CYS A 428 5.54 -25.34 34.70
C CYS A 428 5.70 -24.77 33.29
N LYS A 429 6.95 -24.66 32.82
CA LYS A 429 7.21 -24.30 31.43
C LYS A 429 7.14 -25.54 30.54
N PHE A 430 6.14 -25.59 29.65
CA PHE A 430 6.03 -26.64 28.64
C PHE A 430 6.78 -26.21 27.39
N LEU A 431 7.55 -27.14 26.82
CA LEU A 431 8.39 -26.85 25.65
C LEU A 431 8.37 -28.03 24.70
N SER A 432 7.80 -27.88 23.52
CA SER A 432 7.91 -28.83 22.42
C SER A 432 8.94 -28.36 21.40
N ILE A 433 10.04 -29.09 21.29
CA ILE A 433 11.12 -28.77 20.37
C ILE A 433 11.04 -29.65 19.14
N ASN A 434 10.70 -29.05 18.01
CA ASN A 434 10.73 -29.70 16.70
C ASN A 434 12.18 -29.73 16.19
N TRP A 435 12.90 -30.80 16.51
CA TRP A 435 14.29 -30.97 16.09
C TRP A 435 14.41 -31.26 14.59
N GLY A 436 15.34 -30.57 13.93
CA GLY A 436 15.95 -31.02 12.68
C GLY A 436 16.86 -32.24 12.90
N PRO A 437 17.48 -32.79 11.85
CA PRO A 437 18.31 -33.98 11.97
C PRO A 437 19.59 -33.67 12.77
N TRP A 438 19.99 -34.57 13.66
CA TRP A 438 21.19 -34.45 14.50
C TRP A 438 22.36 -35.29 13.93
N GLU A 439 23.60 -34.91 14.23
CA GLU A 439 24.81 -35.68 13.87
C GLU A 439 24.97 -37.01 14.62
N GLY A 440 24.02 -37.35 15.49
CA GLY A 440 23.94 -38.62 16.23
C GLY A 440 22.52 -38.97 16.64
N GLY A 441 22.32 -40.15 17.25
CA GLY A 441 20.99 -40.68 17.57
C GLY A 441 20.42 -41.53 16.43
N MET A 442 19.25 -41.15 15.90
CA MET A 442 18.52 -41.92 14.88
C MET A 442 19.08 -41.76 13.44
N VAL A 443 20.11 -40.94 13.24
CA VAL A 443 20.74 -40.68 11.94
C VAL A 443 22.01 -41.52 11.81
N ASP A 444 21.97 -42.57 10.98
CA ASP A 444 23.14 -43.37 10.63
C ASP A 444 23.96 -42.75 9.49
N ASP A 445 25.14 -43.29 9.20
CA ASP A 445 26.06 -42.72 8.18
C ASP A 445 25.49 -42.77 6.75
N SER A 446 24.50 -43.64 6.47
CA SER A 446 23.81 -43.67 5.18
C SER A 446 22.81 -42.52 5.05
N LEU A 447 22.05 -42.25 6.11
CA LEU A 447 21.13 -41.13 6.23
C LEU A 447 21.86 -39.79 6.27
N LYS A 448 23.04 -39.70 6.92
CA LYS A 448 23.89 -38.49 6.88
C LYS A 448 24.21 -38.09 5.44
N ASN A 449 24.66 -39.05 4.62
CA ASN A 449 24.98 -38.80 3.21
C ASN A 449 23.75 -38.39 2.39
N GLU A 450 22.56 -38.90 2.71
CA GLU A 450 21.31 -38.51 2.05
C GLU A 450 20.86 -37.08 2.44
N PHE A 451 20.98 -36.71 3.72
CA PHE A 451 20.73 -35.34 4.18
C PHE A 451 21.70 -34.34 3.55
N PHE A 452 23.00 -34.67 3.48
CA PHE A 452 23.98 -33.84 2.77
C PHE A 452 23.64 -33.67 1.28
N LYS A 453 23.21 -34.75 0.59
CA LYS A 453 22.77 -34.67 -0.82
C LYS A 453 21.54 -33.79 -1.03
N ARG A 454 20.66 -33.70 -0.01
CA ARG A 454 19.45 -32.86 0.00
C ARG A 454 19.72 -31.45 0.54
N GLY A 455 20.96 -31.11 0.88
CA GLY A 455 21.35 -29.79 1.39
C GLY A 455 20.86 -29.50 2.83
N ILE A 456 20.57 -30.55 3.60
CA ILE A 456 20.10 -30.44 4.99
C ILE A 456 21.29 -30.66 5.92
N ASP A 457 21.70 -29.59 6.61
CA ASP A 457 22.77 -29.64 7.60
C ASP A 457 22.30 -30.36 8.88
N LEU A 458 23.20 -31.15 9.47
CA LEU A 458 22.96 -31.87 10.72
C LEU A 458 23.29 -30.98 11.93
N ILE A 459 22.52 -31.09 13.00
CA ILE A 459 22.75 -30.39 14.26
C ILE A 459 23.87 -31.11 15.04
N PRO A 460 25.00 -30.45 15.35
CA PRO A 460 26.03 -31.07 16.17
C PRO A 460 25.52 -31.35 17.58
N LEU A 461 25.79 -32.55 18.11
CA LEU A 461 25.27 -33.03 19.41
C LEU A 461 25.45 -32.00 20.54
N LYS A 462 26.64 -31.40 20.63
CA LYS A 462 26.95 -30.42 21.68
C LYS A 462 26.17 -29.11 21.50
N LEU A 463 25.97 -28.66 20.26
CA LEU A 463 25.26 -27.41 19.99
C LEU A 463 23.75 -27.57 20.21
N GLY A 464 23.17 -28.69 19.77
CA GLY A 464 21.77 -28.99 20.04
C GLY A 464 21.47 -29.11 21.54
N ALA A 465 22.34 -29.80 22.29
CA ALA A 465 22.20 -29.93 23.75
C ALA A 465 22.27 -28.57 24.47
N ARG A 466 23.14 -27.66 24.01
CA ARG A 466 23.20 -26.29 24.53
C ARG A 466 21.96 -25.47 24.18
N GLN A 467 21.46 -25.61 22.95
CA GLN A 467 20.27 -24.89 22.52
C GLN A 467 19.05 -25.30 23.35
N LEU A 468 18.90 -26.58 23.69
CA LEU A 468 17.88 -27.04 24.65
C LEU A 468 17.92 -26.23 25.95
N LEU A 469 19.10 -26.08 26.57
CA LEU A 469 19.21 -25.33 27.82
C LEU A 469 18.84 -23.86 27.67
N LYS A 470 19.18 -23.25 26.53
CA LYS A 470 18.78 -21.88 26.25
C LYS A 470 17.27 -21.75 26.09
N GLU A 471 16.61 -22.69 25.40
CA GLU A 471 15.15 -22.68 25.28
C GLU A 471 14.46 -22.94 26.62
N MET A 472 15.01 -23.82 27.47
CA MET A 472 14.52 -23.99 28.84
C MET A 472 14.62 -22.67 29.61
N GLY A 473 15.74 -21.95 29.53
CA GLY A 473 15.96 -20.65 30.15
C GLY A 473 15.33 -19.45 29.44
N ASN A 474 14.67 -19.65 28.29
CA ASN A 474 14.08 -18.58 27.49
C ASN A 474 13.03 -17.81 28.30
N ILE A 475 13.15 -16.49 28.38
CA ILE A 475 12.23 -15.65 29.16
C ILE A 475 11.10 -15.08 28.32
N ASP A 476 11.18 -15.18 27.00
CA ASP A 476 10.18 -14.62 26.10
C ASP A 476 8.99 -15.59 25.95
N LYS A 477 7.77 -15.10 26.19
CA LYS A 477 6.53 -15.89 26.10
C LYS A 477 5.99 -16.00 24.67
N ASN A 478 6.70 -16.66 23.76
CA ASN A 478 6.30 -16.80 22.34
C ASN A 478 5.61 -18.13 22.01
N GLY A 479 5.02 -18.76 23.03
CA GLY A 479 4.39 -20.07 22.94
C GLY A 479 5.39 -21.23 23.13
N PRO A 480 4.88 -22.43 23.44
CA PRO A 480 5.71 -23.56 23.86
C PRO A 480 6.33 -24.34 22.69
N GLU A 481 6.02 -23.99 21.44
CA GLU A 481 6.46 -24.75 20.26
C GLU A 481 7.56 -24.03 19.46
N VAL A 482 8.74 -24.64 19.40
CA VAL A 482 9.91 -24.11 18.69
C VAL A 482 10.45 -25.09 17.67
N ILE A 483 11.18 -24.59 16.66
CA ILE A 483 11.85 -25.40 15.64
C ILE A 483 13.33 -25.08 15.68
N ILE A 484 14.17 -26.11 15.80
CA ILE A 484 15.63 -25.94 15.85
C ILE A 484 16.26 -26.80 14.76
N GLY A 485 17.06 -26.18 13.89
CA GLY A 485 17.97 -26.91 13.02
C GLY A 485 19.04 -26.05 12.38
N ALA A 486 20.10 -26.70 11.89
CA ALA A 486 21.35 -26.05 11.52
C ALA A 486 21.19 -25.01 10.39
N HIS A 487 20.24 -25.22 9.46
CA HIS A 487 19.70 -24.22 8.52
C HIS A 487 18.41 -24.78 7.85
N LEU A 488 17.33 -24.99 8.62
CA LEU A 488 16.10 -25.66 8.13
C LEU A 488 15.33 -24.89 7.03
N LEU A 489 15.65 -23.61 6.79
CA LEU A 489 14.90 -22.71 5.90
C LEU A 489 15.78 -21.88 4.97
N LYS A 490 16.90 -22.41 4.49
CA LYS A 490 17.25 -22.06 3.10
C LYS A 490 16.28 -22.86 2.24
N GLN A 491 15.26 -22.17 1.69
CA GLN A 491 14.80 -22.52 0.33
C GLN A 491 16.05 -22.92 -0.43
N ASN A 492 16.06 -24.13 -1.00
CA ASN A 492 17.14 -24.60 -1.86
C ASN A 492 17.74 -23.36 -2.52
N LYS A 493 18.98 -22.99 -2.16
CA LYS A 493 19.79 -22.26 -3.12
C LYS A 493 19.93 -23.29 -4.22
N SER A 494 18.92 -23.34 -5.11
CA SER A 494 19.11 -23.75 -6.47
C SER A 494 20.43 -23.09 -6.84
N LYS A 495 21.39 -23.89 -7.34
CA LYS A 495 22.56 -23.34 -8.03
C LYS A 495 22.09 -22.07 -8.70
N GLU A 496 22.60 -20.90 -8.28
CA GLU A 496 22.06 -19.60 -8.68
C GLU A 496 21.61 -19.72 -10.12
N ALA A 497 20.29 -19.68 -10.33
CA ALA A 497 19.74 -20.00 -11.63
C ALA A 497 20.44 -19.06 -12.59
N LYS A 498 21.19 -19.62 -13.55
CA LYS A 498 22.04 -18.81 -14.42
C LYS A 498 21.11 -17.89 -15.22
N LEU A 499 21.03 -16.63 -14.80
CA LEU A 499 20.18 -15.66 -15.46
C LEU A 499 20.94 -15.15 -16.68
N SER A 500 20.28 -15.17 -17.84
CA SER A 500 20.80 -14.59 -19.06
C SER A 500 20.11 -13.26 -19.35
N LYS A 501 20.85 -12.35 -19.96
CA LYS A 501 20.33 -11.07 -20.46
C LYS A 501 19.21 -11.34 -21.47
N ALA A 502 18.01 -10.84 -21.18
CA ALA A 502 16.82 -11.00 -22.01
C ALA A 502 16.48 -9.73 -22.80
N MET A 503 16.61 -8.55 -22.19
CA MET A 503 16.44 -7.26 -22.86
C MET A 503 17.17 -6.12 -22.14
N THR A 504 17.40 -5.00 -22.82
CA THR A 504 17.95 -3.75 -22.26
C THR A 504 17.02 -2.61 -22.59
N LEU A 505 16.85 -1.68 -21.65
CA LEU A 505 16.02 -0.49 -21.79
C LEU A 505 16.77 0.71 -21.25
N SER A 506 16.65 1.85 -21.93
CA SER A 506 17.12 3.15 -21.42
C SER A 506 15.94 3.89 -20.79
N PHE A 507 16.13 4.38 -19.57
CA PHE A 507 15.18 5.26 -18.89
C PHE A 507 15.78 6.64 -18.69
N GLY A 508 14.99 7.67 -18.96
CA GLY A 508 15.34 9.07 -18.87
C GLY A 508 14.22 9.92 -19.45
N LEU A 509 14.26 11.24 -19.27
CA LEU A 509 13.20 12.15 -19.74
C LEU A 509 13.02 12.14 -21.28
N ILE A 510 14.06 11.77 -22.03
CA ILE A 510 14.02 11.65 -23.49
C ILE A 510 13.46 10.28 -23.94
N PRO A 511 14.03 9.13 -23.54
CA PRO A 511 13.53 7.83 -23.99
C PRO A 511 12.19 7.45 -23.34
N THR A 512 11.88 8.02 -22.17
CA THR A 512 10.65 7.73 -21.41
C THR A 512 9.98 9.03 -20.91
N PRO A 513 9.36 9.84 -21.81
CA PRO A 513 8.79 11.15 -21.45
C PRO A 513 7.79 11.14 -20.29
N VAL A 514 7.10 10.03 -20.03
CA VAL A 514 6.16 9.92 -18.90
C VAL A 514 6.83 10.13 -17.54
N LEU A 515 8.15 9.92 -17.43
CA LEU A 515 8.89 10.17 -16.18
C LEU A 515 8.84 11.64 -15.74
N ALA A 516 8.57 12.58 -16.65
CA ALA A 516 8.30 13.97 -16.28
C ALA A 516 7.07 14.11 -15.36
N SER A 517 6.16 13.13 -15.38
CA SER A 517 4.98 13.04 -14.50
C SER A 517 5.19 12.11 -13.30
N HIS A 518 6.40 11.58 -13.06
CA HIS A 518 6.71 10.72 -11.92
C HIS A 518 8.03 11.16 -11.26
N GLN A 519 7.97 12.27 -10.53
CA GLN A 519 9.14 12.87 -9.89
C GLN A 519 8.95 12.94 -8.37
N ILE A 520 9.95 12.49 -7.62
CA ILE A 520 9.95 12.56 -6.14
C ILE A 520 11.09 13.49 -5.75
N ALA A 521 10.77 14.59 -5.06
CA ALA A 521 11.73 15.66 -4.77
C ALA A 521 12.48 16.16 -6.03
N ASP A 522 11.74 16.38 -7.12
CA ASP A 522 12.23 16.84 -8.44
C ASP A 522 13.20 15.88 -9.14
N GLU A 523 13.36 14.65 -8.63
CA GLU A 523 14.11 13.59 -9.31
C GLU A 523 13.15 12.65 -10.07
N PRO A 524 13.35 12.44 -11.38
CA PRO A 524 12.63 11.40 -12.12
C PRO A 524 12.90 10.01 -11.53
N VAL A 525 11.83 9.27 -11.26
CA VAL A 525 11.89 7.89 -10.74
C VAL A 525 11.05 7.00 -11.65
N VAL A 526 11.56 5.83 -12.02
CA VAL A 526 10.77 4.87 -12.80
C VAL A 526 9.64 4.29 -11.92
N PRO A 527 8.37 4.37 -12.34
CA PRO A 527 7.25 3.78 -11.59
C PRO A 527 7.43 2.29 -11.36
N PHE A 528 7.03 1.81 -10.19
CA PHE A 528 7.09 0.38 -9.86
C PHE A 528 6.26 -0.47 -10.84
N ALA A 529 5.10 0.05 -11.27
CA ALA A 529 4.27 -0.57 -12.29
C ALA A 529 4.97 -0.75 -13.66
N ILE A 530 5.84 0.19 -14.06
CA ILE A 530 6.63 0.07 -15.29
C ILE A 530 7.71 -1.00 -15.15
N LEU A 531 8.36 -1.11 -13.98
CA LEU A 531 9.32 -2.19 -13.73
C LEU A 531 8.64 -3.56 -13.80
N MET A 532 7.43 -3.68 -13.24
CA MET A 532 6.61 -4.90 -13.36
C MET A 532 6.30 -5.23 -14.82
N GLU A 533 5.98 -4.23 -15.66
CA GLU A 533 5.75 -4.43 -17.10
C GLU A 533 7.02 -4.92 -17.80
N CYS A 534 8.18 -4.35 -17.47
CA CYS A 534 9.46 -4.80 -18.05
C CYS A 534 9.73 -6.28 -17.75
N HIS A 535 9.46 -6.73 -16.52
CA HIS A 535 9.60 -8.14 -16.16
C HIS A 535 8.61 -9.04 -16.93
N ALA A 536 7.33 -8.66 -16.96
CA ALA A 536 6.28 -9.43 -17.63
C ALA A 536 6.52 -9.53 -19.14
N HIS A 537 6.82 -8.41 -19.79
CA HIS A 537 7.11 -8.33 -21.21
C HIS A 537 8.33 -9.18 -21.59
N ALA A 538 9.44 -9.04 -20.84
CA ALA A 538 10.65 -9.81 -21.11
C ALA A 538 10.36 -11.31 -21.08
N ALA A 539 9.64 -11.78 -20.05
CA ALA A 539 9.30 -13.18 -19.88
C ALA A 539 8.42 -13.70 -21.02
N GLN A 540 7.35 -12.98 -21.38
CA GLN A 540 6.46 -13.39 -22.47
C GLN A 540 7.18 -13.39 -23.83
N LYS A 541 7.96 -12.35 -24.13
CA LYS A 541 8.73 -12.23 -25.38
C LYS A 541 9.73 -13.38 -25.57
N ASN A 542 10.35 -13.83 -24.48
CA ASN A 542 11.35 -14.91 -24.52
C ASN A 542 10.75 -16.31 -24.41
N ASN A 543 9.42 -16.44 -24.27
CA ASN A 543 8.72 -17.71 -24.23
C ASN A 543 7.49 -17.68 -25.14
N PRO A 544 7.68 -17.69 -26.48
CA PRO A 544 6.60 -17.58 -27.44
C PRO A 544 5.53 -18.68 -27.27
N GLY A 545 4.26 -18.31 -27.43
CA GLY A 545 3.12 -19.22 -27.27
C GLY A 545 2.53 -19.26 -25.85
N LEU A 546 3.24 -18.71 -24.86
CA LEU A 546 2.70 -18.52 -23.51
C LEU A 546 2.26 -17.06 -23.30
N ILE A 547 1.30 -16.87 -22.40
CA ILE A 547 0.82 -15.55 -21.96
C ILE A 547 1.15 -15.31 -20.49
N PHE A 548 1.36 -14.05 -20.12
CA PHE A 548 1.59 -13.64 -18.74
C PHE A 548 0.35 -13.91 -17.87
N GLY A 549 0.48 -14.76 -16.86
CA GLY A 549 -0.58 -15.12 -15.92
C GLY A 549 -0.45 -14.47 -14.54
N GLY A 550 0.75 -14.02 -14.17
CA GLY A 550 1.02 -13.39 -12.89
C GLY A 550 2.50 -13.31 -12.53
N MET A 551 2.80 -12.81 -11.34
CA MET A 551 4.14 -12.80 -10.78
C MET A 551 4.12 -13.02 -9.28
N ASP A 552 5.13 -13.72 -8.78
CA ASP A 552 5.32 -14.04 -7.37
C ASP A 552 6.59 -13.41 -6.81
N ASN A 553 6.55 -13.09 -5.52
CA ASN A 553 7.68 -12.55 -4.77
C ASN A 553 8.31 -11.31 -5.42
N MET A 554 7.48 -10.43 -6.00
CA MET A 554 7.95 -9.21 -6.64
C MET A 554 8.49 -8.25 -5.58
N ARG A 555 9.81 -8.09 -5.57
CA ARG A 555 10.54 -7.28 -4.60
C ARG A 555 11.16 -6.08 -5.26
N LEU A 556 10.94 -4.90 -4.69
CA LEU A 556 11.65 -3.67 -5.04
C LEU A 556 12.80 -3.47 -4.06
N LEU A 557 14.03 -3.65 -4.54
CA LEU A 557 15.25 -3.50 -3.73
C LEU A 557 15.77 -2.06 -3.78
N LYS A 558 15.81 -1.48 -4.99
CA LYS A 558 16.29 -0.11 -5.22
C LYS A 558 15.56 0.49 -6.41
N GLY A 559 14.91 1.64 -6.22
CA GLY A 559 14.27 2.38 -7.32
C GLY A 559 15.28 2.80 -8.40
N VAL A 560 14.83 2.80 -9.65
CA VAL A 560 15.63 3.32 -10.78
C VAL A 560 15.41 4.82 -10.88
N LYS A 561 16.49 5.59 -10.75
CA LYS A 561 16.48 7.06 -10.76
C LYS A 561 17.40 7.59 -11.86
N PRO A 562 16.88 7.92 -13.05
CA PRO A 562 17.72 8.46 -14.13
C PRO A 562 18.34 9.83 -13.83
N GLY A 563 17.70 10.62 -12.97
CA GLY A 563 18.08 12.02 -12.76
C GLY A 563 17.95 12.81 -14.07
N ASN A 564 18.94 13.68 -14.35
CA ASN A 564 19.03 14.44 -15.60
C ASN A 564 19.73 13.67 -16.74
N LYS A 565 20.08 12.40 -16.52
CA LYS A 565 20.78 11.55 -17.49
C LYS A 565 19.90 10.34 -17.85
N GLU A 566 20.41 9.52 -18.76
CA GLU A 566 19.82 8.23 -19.06
C GLU A 566 20.46 7.13 -18.20
N VAL A 567 19.66 6.17 -17.77
CA VAL A 567 20.11 4.96 -17.07
C VAL A 567 19.66 3.74 -17.87
N ASN A 568 20.63 2.91 -18.25
CA ASN A 568 20.37 1.64 -18.89
C ASN A 568 20.11 0.55 -17.85
N ILE A 569 18.97 -0.10 -17.94
CA ILE A 569 18.65 -1.30 -17.17
C ILE A 569 18.69 -2.54 -18.08
N THR A 570 19.05 -3.67 -17.49
CA THR A 570 19.03 -4.98 -18.12
C THR A 570 18.04 -5.87 -17.38
N VAL A 571 17.08 -6.45 -18.11
CA VAL A 571 16.20 -7.50 -17.59
C VAL A 571 16.86 -8.84 -17.88
N ASN A 572 17.08 -9.65 -16.84
CA ASN A 572 17.68 -10.98 -16.94
C ASN A 572 16.64 -12.04 -16.59
N LEU A 573 16.63 -13.15 -17.33
CA LEU A 573 15.69 -14.25 -17.15
C LEU A 573 16.42 -15.57 -16.91
N GLY A 574 15.79 -16.42 -16.09
CA GLY A 574 16.18 -17.82 -15.94
C GLY A 574 15.55 -18.69 -17.02
N LYS A 575 16.03 -19.93 -17.13
CA LYS A 575 15.36 -20.94 -17.97
C LYS A 575 13.93 -21.15 -17.46
N CYS A 576 12.96 -21.07 -18.37
CA CYS A 576 11.56 -21.36 -18.07
C CYS A 576 11.38 -22.84 -17.68
N GLN A 577 10.65 -23.10 -16.60
CA GLN A 577 10.41 -24.43 -16.05
C GLN A 577 8.90 -24.64 -15.88
N THR A 578 8.45 -25.88 -16.03
CA THR A 578 7.06 -26.25 -15.75
C THR A 578 6.88 -26.46 -14.25
N ASN A 579 5.80 -25.92 -13.69
CA ASN A 579 5.40 -26.10 -12.30
C ASN A 579 3.88 -26.38 -12.19
N GLU A 580 3.38 -26.61 -10.98
CA GLU A 580 1.94 -26.84 -10.72
C GLU A 580 1.04 -25.68 -11.19
N ASN A 581 1.61 -24.47 -11.29
CA ASN A 581 0.94 -23.25 -11.74
C ASN A 581 1.20 -22.94 -13.23
N GLY A 582 1.59 -23.91 -14.06
CA GLY A 582 1.87 -23.71 -15.48
C GLY A 582 3.37 -23.62 -15.75
N TYR A 583 3.86 -22.45 -16.14
CA TYR A 583 5.27 -22.23 -16.43
C TYR A 583 5.82 -21.08 -15.59
N GLU A 584 7.05 -21.19 -15.14
CA GLU A 584 7.70 -20.21 -14.26
C GLU A 584 9.10 -19.88 -14.76
N THR A 585 9.45 -18.59 -14.72
CA THR A 585 10.81 -18.11 -14.97
C THR A 585 11.22 -17.07 -13.95
N LEU A 586 12.44 -17.17 -13.44
CA LEU A 586 13.02 -16.15 -12.58
C LEU A 586 13.36 -14.90 -13.40
N SER A 587 13.08 -13.72 -12.86
CA SER A 587 13.39 -12.45 -13.50
C SER A 587 14.06 -11.49 -12.54
N SER A 588 15.09 -10.79 -13.01
CA SER A 588 15.74 -9.70 -12.27
C SER A 588 16.02 -8.51 -13.17
N ILE A 589 15.95 -7.31 -12.61
CA ILE A 589 16.36 -6.07 -13.29
C ILE A 589 17.62 -5.55 -12.62
N THR A 590 18.66 -5.28 -13.43
CA THR A 590 19.96 -4.78 -12.98
C THR A 590 20.41 -3.56 -13.78
N SER A 591 21.21 -2.67 -13.20
CA SER A 591 21.94 -1.62 -13.93
C SER A 591 23.44 -1.69 -13.62
N GLN A 592 24.27 -1.15 -14.51
CA GLN A 592 25.70 -0.96 -14.28
C GLN A 592 25.98 0.49 -13.94
N ASP A 593 26.82 0.74 -12.93
CA ASP A 593 27.39 2.06 -12.65
C ASP A 593 28.77 2.19 -13.32
N ASN A 594 29.24 3.41 -13.58
CA ASN A 594 30.48 3.77 -14.30
C ASN A 594 31.79 3.27 -13.63
N GLY A 595 31.71 2.35 -12.65
CA GLY A 595 32.82 1.76 -11.89
C GLY A 595 32.74 0.25 -11.69
N ASN A 596 32.15 -0.53 -12.63
CA ASN A 596 32.05 -2.00 -12.63
C ASN A 596 31.09 -2.66 -11.59
N LEU A 597 30.37 -1.90 -10.77
CA LEU A 597 29.39 -2.45 -9.84
C LEU A 597 28.00 -2.60 -10.50
N SER A 598 27.49 -3.83 -10.54
CA SER A 598 26.12 -4.16 -10.96
C SER A 598 25.16 -4.08 -9.77
N PHE A 599 24.08 -3.32 -9.89
CA PHE A 599 23.04 -3.21 -8.87
C PHE A 599 21.76 -3.92 -9.31
N THR A 600 21.15 -4.71 -8.42
CA THR A 600 19.81 -5.27 -8.64
C THR A 600 18.74 -4.31 -8.13
N HIS A 601 17.82 -3.92 -9.00
CA HIS A 601 16.71 -3.03 -8.69
C HIS A 601 15.47 -3.79 -8.22
N SER A 602 15.14 -4.88 -8.89
CA SER A 602 13.98 -5.72 -8.58
C SER A 602 14.17 -7.16 -9.02
N SER A 603 13.42 -8.06 -8.38
CA SER A 603 13.40 -9.48 -8.71
C SER A 603 12.02 -10.08 -8.45
N CYS A 604 11.65 -11.09 -9.24
CA CYS A 604 10.41 -11.84 -9.08
C CYS A 604 10.49 -13.21 -9.77
N ASN A 605 9.47 -14.03 -9.53
CA ASN A 605 9.17 -15.20 -10.33
C ASN A 605 7.99 -14.87 -11.23
N ILE A 606 8.14 -14.99 -12.55
CA ILE A 606 7.07 -14.74 -13.51
C ILE A 606 6.33 -16.04 -13.78
N ILE A 607 5.00 -15.99 -13.71
CA ILE A 607 4.10 -17.09 -14.02
C ILE A 607 3.53 -16.88 -15.43
N LEU A 608 3.79 -17.83 -16.30
CA LEU A 608 3.27 -17.90 -17.66
C LEU A 608 2.26 -19.06 -17.77
N LYS A 609 1.28 -18.91 -18.66
CA LYS A 609 0.16 -19.84 -18.85
C LYS A 609 -0.13 -20.01 -20.34
N ASP A 610 -0.79 -21.11 -20.71
CA ASP A 610 -1.38 -21.25 -22.05
C ASP A 610 -2.70 -20.44 -22.17
N ARG A 611 -3.44 -20.32 -21.07
CA ARG A 611 -4.68 -19.53 -20.95
C ARG A 611 -4.85 -18.96 -19.54
N LEU A 612 -5.49 -17.80 -19.44
CA LEU A 612 -5.82 -17.22 -18.13
C LEU A 612 -6.90 -18.04 -17.42
N PRO A 613 -6.83 -18.15 -16.07
CA PRO A 613 -7.87 -18.80 -15.29
C PRO A 613 -9.18 -17.99 -15.30
N ASN A 614 -10.29 -18.66 -15.00
CA ASN A 614 -11.58 -17.98 -14.82
C ASN A 614 -11.52 -16.98 -13.65
N PRO A 615 -12.20 -15.84 -13.77
CA PRO A 615 -12.23 -14.83 -12.71
C PRO A 615 -12.94 -15.37 -11.45
N PRO A 616 -12.42 -15.08 -10.25
CA PRO A 616 -13.07 -15.48 -9.01
C PRO A 616 -14.37 -14.70 -8.78
N VAL A 617 -15.35 -15.34 -8.15
CA VAL A 617 -16.65 -14.73 -7.85
C VAL A 617 -16.56 -13.91 -6.55
N LEU A 618 -16.92 -12.63 -6.64
CA LEU A 618 -16.89 -11.70 -5.51
C LEU A 618 -18.18 -11.75 -4.68
N SER A 619 -18.05 -12.04 -3.39
CA SER A 619 -19.19 -11.99 -2.47
C SER A 619 -19.54 -10.55 -2.08
N LYS A 620 -20.81 -10.31 -1.73
CA LYS A 620 -21.26 -8.99 -1.25
C LYS A 620 -20.46 -8.49 -0.03
N ALA A 621 -19.98 -9.40 0.81
CA ALA A 621 -19.17 -9.08 2.00
C ALA A 621 -17.74 -8.61 1.71
N ALA A 622 -17.29 -8.65 0.44
CA ALA A 622 -15.98 -8.13 0.03
C ALA A 622 -16.00 -6.61 -0.17
N PHE A 623 -17.18 -5.99 -0.31
CA PHE A 623 -17.32 -4.54 -0.39
C PHE A 623 -17.33 -3.93 1.02
N MET A 624 -16.56 -2.85 1.19
CA MET A 624 -16.46 -2.12 2.45
C MET A 624 -17.56 -1.07 2.57
N GLU A 625 -18.00 -0.76 3.79
CA GLU A 625 -18.74 0.48 4.04
C GLU A 625 -17.79 1.67 3.98
N LEU A 626 -18.02 2.57 3.03
CA LEU A 626 -17.13 3.68 2.73
C LEU A 626 -17.69 5.03 3.20
N LYS A 627 -16.81 5.88 3.71
CA LYS A 627 -17.06 7.29 3.99
C LYS A 627 -16.54 8.15 2.83
N PRO A 628 -17.15 9.33 2.57
CA PRO A 628 -16.62 10.28 1.60
C PRO A 628 -15.18 10.68 1.92
N TYR A 629 -14.34 10.75 0.89
CA TYR A 629 -12.98 11.26 1.03
C TYR A 629 -13.01 12.79 1.06
N SER A 630 -12.29 13.41 1.99
CA SER A 630 -12.44 14.85 2.29
C SER A 630 -11.83 15.79 1.25
N LEU A 631 -10.97 15.28 0.37
CA LEU A 631 -10.27 16.06 -0.65
C LEU A 631 -10.76 15.64 -2.04
N THR A 632 -10.88 16.62 -2.92
CA THR A 632 -11.18 16.39 -4.35
C THR A 632 -9.98 15.76 -5.07
N ARG A 633 -10.22 15.16 -6.24
CA ARG A 633 -9.17 14.65 -7.14
C ARG A 633 -8.04 15.67 -7.36
N THR A 634 -8.40 16.92 -7.64
CA THR A 634 -7.42 17.99 -7.89
C THR A 634 -6.60 18.30 -6.65
N GLN A 635 -7.22 18.32 -5.47
CA GLN A 635 -6.52 18.55 -4.21
C GLN A 635 -5.57 17.40 -3.87
N VAL A 636 -5.97 16.14 -4.06
CA VAL A 636 -5.07 15.02 -3.74
C VAL A 636 -3.82 14.98 -4.63
N TYR A 637 -3.94 15.32 -5.92
CA TYR A 637 -2.78 15.43 -6.82
C TYR A 637 -1.94 16.69 -6.61
N ARG A 638 -2.47 17.68 -5.89
CA ARG A 638 -1.74 18.91 -5.54
C ARG A 638 -1.03 18.76 -4.19
N ASP A 639 -1.71 18.17 -3.21
CA ASP A 639 -1.33 18.26 -1.80
C ASP A 639 -0.73 16.95 -1.25
N ILE A 640 -0.96 15.80 -1.88
CA ILE A 640 -0.56 14.47 -1.36
C ILE A 640 0.26 13.67 -2.37
N LEU A 641 -0.23 13.50 -3.59
CA LEU A 641 0.40 12.68 -4.63
C LEU A 641 1.40 13.52 -5.44
N PHE A 642 2.55 12.94 -5.77
CA PHE A 642 3.60 13.59 -6.56
C PHE A 642 3.42 13.43 -8.10
N HIS A 643 2.28 12.91 -8.54
CA HIS A 643 2.09 12.47 -9.93
C HIS A 643 1.63 13.64 -10.82
N GLY A 644 2.37 13.88 -11.91
CA GLY A 644 2.03 14.83 -12.96
C GLY A 644 0.91 14.34 -13.88
N LYS A 645 0.44 15.22 -14.79
CA LYS A 645 -0.77 15.01 -15.61
C LYS A 645 -0.84 13.63 -16.30
N ALA A 646 0.27 13.13 -16.85
CA ALA A 646 0.27 11.86 -17.59
C ALA A 646 -0.05 10.64 -16.70
N LEU A 647 0.28 10.71 -15.41
CA LEU A 647 0.05 9.65 -14.41
C LEU A 647 -1.09 9.95 -13.42
N GLN A 648 -1.92 10.95 -13.71
CA GLN A 648 -3.17 11.14 -12.96
C GLN A 648 -4.23 10.12 -13.39
N GLY A 649 -4.07 8.88 -12.93
CA GLY A 649 -4.94 7.74 -13.25
C GLY A 649 -6.29 7.75 -12.52
N ILE A 650 -6.32 8.26 -11.29
CA ILE A 650 -7.53 8.29 -10.47
C ILE A 650 -8.55 9.22 -11.12
N LYS A 651 -9.70 8.67 -11.54
CA LYS A 651 -10.86 9.42 -12.02
C LYS A 651 -11.73 9.88 -10.86
N SER A 652 -11.98 8.99 -9.90
CA SER A 652 -12.76 9.30 -8.70
C SER A 652 -12.26 8.51 -7.49
N ILE A 653 -12.42 9.10 -6.31
CA ILE A 653 -12.23 8.43 -5.02
C ILE A 653 -13.62 8.07 -4.53
N ASN A 654 -14.01 6.80 -4.64
CA ASN A 654 -15.35 6.33 -4.32
C ASN A 654 -15.62 6.41 -2.81
N GLY A 655 -14.58 6.21 -2.00
CA GLY A 655 -14.60 6.47 -0.57
C GLY A 655 -13.51 5.72 0.18
N TYR A 656 -13.47 5.87 1.50
CA TYR A 656 -12.49 5.21 2.36
C TYR A 656 -13.09 4.74 3.69
N SER A 657 -12.40 3.83 4.37
CA SER A 657 -12.73 3.32 5.69
C SER A 657 -11.46 3.05 6.51
N LYS A 658 -11.63 2.58 7.75
CA LYS A 658 -10.51 2.06 8.54
C LYS A 658 -9.88 0.80 7.93
N LYS A 659 -10.61 0.07 7.10
CA LYS A 659 -10.16 -1.19 6.49
C LYS A 659 -9.60 -1.00 5.08
N GLY A 660 -9.80 0.15 4.42
CA GLY A 660 -9.32 0.33 3.06
C GLY A 660 -9.85 1.57 2.33
N ILE A 661 -9.57 1.65 1.04
CA ILE A 661 -10.02 2.72 0.13
C ILE A 661 -10.49 2.11 -1.19
N GLU A 662 -11.47 2.75 -1.80
CA GLU A 662 -11.92 2.42 -3.14
C GLU A 662 -11.73 3.62 -4.07
N ILE A 663 -11.14 3.36 -5.23
CA ILE A 663 -10.97 4.34 -6.30
C ILE A 663 -11.42 3.76 -7.64
N THR A 664 -11.70 4.66 -8.58
CA THR A 664 -11.95 4.31 -9.98
C THR A 664 -10.83 4.92 -10.82
N THR A 665 -10.20 4.12 -11.67
CA THR A 665 -9.08 4.53 -12.52
C THR A 665 -9.39 4.39 -14.00
N ARG A 666 -8.71 5.19 -14.82
CA ARG A 666 -8.59 4.96 -16.27
C ARG A 666 -7.48 3.95 -16.58
N LEU A 667 -7.46 3.45 -17.81
CA LEU A 667 -6.36 2.66 -18.37
C LEU A 667 -5.22 3.57 -18.89
N ALA A 668 -4.05 2.98 -19.09
CA ALA A 668 -2.91 3.66 -19.71
C ALA A 668 -3.21 3.96 -21.19
N PRO A 669 -2.68 5.09 -21.73
CA PRO A 669 -2.60 5.25 -23.18
C PRO A 669 -1.65 4.20 -23.77
N PRO A 670 -1.63 4.01 -25.11
CA PRO A 670 -0.68 3.10 -25.74
C PRO A 670 0.79 3.43 -25.40
N PRO A 671 1.70 2.42 -25.44
CA PRO A 671 3.10 2.58 -25.02
C PRO A 671 3.87 3.71 -25.69
N ASP A 672 3.55 4.04 -26.95
CA ASP A 672 4.19 5.12 -27.74
C ASP A 672 3.94 6.53 -27.19
N GLN A 673 2.94 6.71 -26.30
CA GLN A 673 2.75 7.97 -25.58
C GLN A 673 3.64 8.09 -24.34
N TRP A 674 4.18 6.98 -23.84
CA TRP A 674 5.01 6.95 -22.62
C TRP A 674 6.49 6.74 -22.92
N PHE A 675 6.79 6.08 -24.03
CA PHE A 675 8.12 5.80 -24.53
C PHE A 675 8.29 6.39 -25.92
N LYS A 676 9.47 6.99 -26.17
CA LYS A 676 9.82 7.45 -27.53
C LYS A 676 9.99 6.27 -28.48
N ASP A 677 10.67 5.22 -28.00
CA ASP A 677 10.92 3.98 -28.71
C ASP A 677 10.37 2.81 -27.85
N PRO A 678 9.05 2.53 -27.92
CA PRO A 678 8.44 1.52 -27.07
C PRO A 678 8.94 0.11 -27.41
N PHE A 679 9.19 -0.71 -26.40
CA PHE A 679 9.66 -2.09 -26.58
C PHE A 679 8.54 -3.06 -27.00
N ASN A 680 7.28 -2.61 -26.99
CA ASN A 680 6.11 -3.34 -27.48
C ASN A 680 5.03 -2.37 -27.99
N SER A 681 4.16 -2.82 -28.89
CA SER A 681 3.03 -2.02 -29.37
C SER A 681 1.83 -2.01 -28.41
N GLN A 682 1.78 -2.96 -27.48
CA GLN A 682 0.71 -3.10 -26.48
C GLN A 682 1.31 -3.39 -25.09
N TRP A 683 0.54 -3.13 -24.05
CA TRP A 683 0.94 -3.42 -22.68
C TRP A 683 0.76 -4.90 -22.34
N THR A 684 1.76 -5.52 -21.72
CA THR A 684 1.65 -6.92 -21.21
C THR A 684 0.85 -6.95 -19.91
N ILE A 685 1.08 -5.97 -19.04
CA ILE A 685 0.30 -5.64 -17.85
C ILE A 685 -0.20 -4.20 -17.96
N GLU A 686 -1.34 -3.86 -17.35
CA GLU A 686 -1.89 -2.50 -17.43
C GLU A 686 -1.22 -1.56 -16.40
N PRO A 687 -0.24 -0.71 -16.78
CA PRO A 687 0.62 -0.04 -15.80
C PRO A 687 -0.08 1.13 -15.09
N MET A 688 -1.03 1.82 -15.74
CA MET A 688 -1.79 2.89 -15.07
C MET A 688 -2.71 2.32 -14.00
N MET A 689 -3.32 1.16 -14.27
CA MET A 689 -4.14 0.46 -13.28
C MET A 689 -3.35 0.08 -12.03
N LEU A 690 -2.14 -0.46 -12.20
CA LEU A 690 -1.26 -0.82 -11.08
C LEU A 690 -0.73 0.41 -10.34
N ASP A 691 -0.32 1.45 -11.07
CA ASP A 691 0.16 2.69 -10.45
C ASP A 691 -0.94 3.39 -9.66
N ALA A 692 -2.16 3.45 -10.19
CA ALA A 692 -3.32 3.99 -9.48
C ALA A 692 -3.64 3.20 -8.20
N ALA A 693 -3.41 1.88 -8.17
CA ALA A 693 -3.51 1.08 -6.94
C ALA A 693 -2.51 1.57 -5.88
N PHE A 694 -1.26 1.82 -6.27
CA PHE A 694 -0.25 2.36 -5.35
C PHE A 694 -0.57 3.80 -4.92
N GLN A 695 -1.14 4.62 -5.81
CA GLN A 695 -1.69 5.93 -5.45
C GLN A 695 -2.82 5.83 -4.41
N ALA A 696 -3.72 4.85 -4.53
CA ALA A 696 -4.75 4.59 -3.52
C ALA A 696 -4.15 4.23 -2.15
N ALA A 697 -3.09 3.40 -2.11
CA ALA A 697 -2.38 3.10 -0.87
C ALA A 697 -1.79 4.37 -0.21
N ILE A 698 -1.21 5.28 -1.01
CA ILE A 698 -0.72 6.57 -0.53
C ILE A 698 -1.85 7.39 0.10
N LEU A 699 -3.00 7.50 -0.57
CA LEU A 699 -4.15 8.27 -0.07
C LEU A 699 -4.69 7.68 1.23
N TRP A 700 -4.87 6.36 1.29
CA TRP A 700 -5.33 5.69 2.50
C TRP A 700 -4.36 5.91 3.67
N SER A 701 -3.06 5.69 3.44
CA SER A 701 -2.01 5.88 4.44
C SER A 701 -1.98 7.32 4.94
N HIS A 702 -2.04 8.31 4.04
CA HIS A 702 -2.05 9.71 4.42
C HIS A 702 -3.28 10.05 5.27
N LYS A 703 -4.47 9.58 4.86
CA LYS A 703 -5.71 9.85 5.60
C LYS A 703 -5.75 9.17 6.97
N ARG A 704 -5.21 7.96 7.08
CA ARG A 704 -5.27 7.12 8.28
C ARG A 704 -4.14 7.40 9.28
N MET A 705 -2.94 7.64 8.76
CA MET A 705 -1.69 7.69 9.53
C MET A 705 -0.97 9.04 9.45
N GLY A 706 -1.43 9.98 8.61
CA GLY A 706 -0.74 11.27 8.38
C GLY A 706 0.57 11.14 7.60
N GLN A 707 0.82 9.99 6.97
CA GLN A 707 2.06 9.70 6.24
C GLN A 707 1.75 9.09 4.87
N VAL A 708 2.50 9.49 3.85
CA VAL A 708 2.53 8.80 2.55
C VAL A 708 3.38 7.53 2.61
N CYS A 709 3.25 6.66 1.61
CA CYS A 709 3.98 5.39 1.54
C CYS A 709 4.56 5.12 0.15
N LEU A 710 5.54 4.20 0.06
CA LEU A 710 6.07 3.69 -1.21
C LEU A 710 6.02 2.15 -1.23
N PRO A 711 5.66 1.53 -2.37
CA PRO A 711 5.59 0.08 -2.48
C PRO A 711 6.98 -0.55 -2.35
N SER A 712 7.04 -1.75 -1.74
CA SER A 712 8.30 -2.46 -1.48
C SER A 712 8.24 -3.94 -1.86
N PHE A 713 7.06 -4.57 -1.73
CA PHE A 713 6.89 -5.98 -2.00
C PHE A 713 5.45 -6.31 -2.42
N ILE A 714 5.31 -7.31 -3.28
CA ILE A 714 4.06 -7.98 -3.62
C ILE A 714 4.31 -9.49 -3.55
N ALA A 715 3.52 -10.20 -2.76
CA ALA A 715 3.61 -11.65 -2.67
C ALA A 715 3.14 -12.31 -3.97
N ASN A 716 1.95 -11.93 -4.47
CA ASN A 716 1.43 -12.44 -5.73
C ASN A 716 0.63 -11.37 -6.47
N LEU A 717 0.83 -11.26 -7.79
CA LEU A 717 -0.09 -10.67 -8.75
C LEU A 717 -0.69 -11.78 -9.61
N ARG A 718 -2.01 -11.80 -9.82
CA ARG A 718 -2.70 -12.74 -10.70
C ARG A 718 -3.60 -12.01 -11.68
N LEU A 719 -3.61 -12.49 -12.93
CA LEU A 719 -4.49 -12.01 -13.98
C LEU A 719 -5.60 -13.02 -14.29
N TYR A 720 -6.81 -12.51 -14.48
CA TYR A 720 -7.99 -13.31 -14.83
C TYR A 720 -8.63 -12.87 -16.16
N SER A 721 -8.22 -11.72 -16.68
CA SER A 721 -8.62 -11.22 -17.99
C SER A 721 -7.40 -10.65 -18.73
N SER A 722 -7.39 -10.77 -20.05
CA SER A 722 -6.36 -10.13 -20.87
C SER A 722 -6.61 -8.63 -20.89
N PHE A 723 -5.54 -7.86 -20.69
CA PHE A 723 -5.62 -6.41 -20.66
C PHE A 723 -5.92 -5.79 -22.02
N GLU A 724 -5.58 -6.47 -23.13
CA GLU A 724 -5.97 -6.06 -24.49
C GLU A 724 -7.49 -5.98 -24.67
N LYS A 725 -8.25 -6.72 -23.85
CA LYS A 725 -9.72 -6.79 -23.92
C LYS A 725 -10.40 -5.89 -22.89
N LEU A 726 -9.66 -5.26 -21.98
CA LEU A 726 -10.26 -4.32 -21.03
C LEU A 726 -10.77 -3.10 -21.76
N LYS A 727 -12.02 -2.74 -21.45
CA LYS A 727 -12.67 -1.51 -21.89
C LYS A 727 -13.29 -0.86 -20.67
N GLY A 728 -13.39 0.47 -20.70
CA GLY A 728 -14.01 1.23 -19.62
C GLY A 728 -13.08 1.52 -18.45
N ASP A 729 -13.69 1.84 -17.32
CA ASP A 729 -12.97 2.20 -16.10
C ASP A 729 -12.74 0.95 -15.23
N ILE A 730 -11.71 0.99 -14.38
CA ILE A 730 -11.42 -0.10 -13.43
C ILE A 730 -11.64 0.42 -12.02
N ARG A 731 -12.46 -0.30 -11.25
CA ARG A 731 -12.60 -0.08 -9.81
C ARG A 731 -11.50 -0.85 -9.09
N ILE A 732 -10.79 -0.16 -8.21
CA ILE A 732 -9.70 -0.74 -7.41
C ILE A 732 -10.12 -0.66 -5.95
N LEU A 733 -10.20 -1.83 -5.32
CA LEU A 733 -10.46 -1.98 -3.90
C LEU A 733 -9.14 -2.29 -3.23
N PHE A 734 -8.61 -1.35 -2.45
CA PHE A 734 -7.46 -1.58 -1.58
C PHE A 734 -7.94 -1.86 -0.18
N THR A 735 -7.58 -3.02 0.38
CA THR A 735 -7.91 -3.36 1.76
C THR A 735 -6.64 -3.64 2.54
N VAL A 736 -6.58 -3.07 3.74
CA VAL A 736 -5.44 -3.13 4.66
C VAL A 736 -5.74 -4.14 5.75
N ASN A 737 -4.86 -5.12 5.92
CA ASN A 737 -4.96 -6.12 6.99
C ASN A 737 -3.90 -5.92 8.09
N GLN A 738 -2.82 -5.17 7.84
CA GLN A 738 -1.83 -4.83 8.86
C GLN A 738 -1.38 -3.37 8.70
N GLU A 739 -1.42 -2.60 9.79
CA GLU A 739 -0.86 -1.24 9.86
C GLU A 739 0.14 -1.11 11.02
N SER A 740 1.27 -0.46 10.78
CA SER A 740 2.28 -0.10 11.78
C SER A 740 2.84 1.29 11.44
N LYS A 741 3.62 1.90 12.35
CA LYS A 741 4.18 3.25 12.12
C LYS A 741 5.11 3.36 10.90
N THR A 742 5.68 2.25 10.43
CA THR A 742 6.70 2.23 9.36
C THR A 742 6.30 1.38 8.16
N LYS A 743 5.15 0.69 8.22
CA LYS A 743 4.74 -0.27 7.18
C LYS A 743 3.24 -0.48 7.15
N ILE A 744 2.69 -0.59 5.95
CA ILE A 744 1.32 -1.06 5.70
C ILE A 744 1.37 -2.36 4.90
N LYS A 745 0.46 -3.29 5.19
CA LYS A 745 0.21 -4.48 4.37
C LYS A 745 -1.24 -4.60 3.99
N GLY A 746 -1.47 -5.10 2.78
CA GLY A 746 -2.82 -5.28 2.27
C GLY A 746 -2.85 -6.04 0.96
N TYR A 747 -3.96 -5.88 0.25
CA TYR A 747 -4.22 -6.52 -1.03
C TYR A 747 -5.13 -5.62 -1.88
N PHE A 748 -5.05 -5.81 -3.18
CA PHE A 748 -5.86 -5.10 -4.16
C PHE A 748 -6.74 -6.07 -4.93
N THR A 749 -7.98 -5.67 -5.16
CA THR A 749 -8.89 -6.33 -6.10
C THR A 749 -9.25 -5.35 -7.21
N PHE A 750 -9.12 -5.79 -8.46
CA PHE A 750 -9.38 -4.98 -9.64
C PHE A 750 -10.65 -5.49 -10.32
N LEU A 751 -11.63 -4.61 -10.49
CA LEU A 751 -12.95 -4.93 -11.02
C LEU A 751 -13.23 -4.14 -12.30
N ASN A 752 -13.79 -4.79 -13.31
CA ASN A 752 -14.37 -4.09 -14.46
C ASN A 752 -15.74 -3.49 -14.10
N ASP A 753 -16.36 -2.82 -15.08
CA ASP A 753 -17.69 -2.18 -14.94
C ASP A 753 -18.82 -3.18 -14.59
N GLU A 754 -18.62 -4.48 -14.84
CA GLU A 754 -19.56 -5.56 -14.51
C GLU A 754 -19.30 -6.19 -13.12
N ASN A 755 -18.36 -5.64 -12.34
CA ASN A 755 -17.87 -6.20 -11.06
C ASN A 755 -17.22 -7.58 -11.18
N ILE A 756 -16.68 -7.92 -12.35
CA ILE A 756 -15.87 -9.12 -12.57
C ILE A 756 -14.42 -8.81 -12.19
N VAL A 757 -13.80 -9.71 -11.43
CA VAL A 757 -12.40 -9.57 -11.02
C VAL A 757 -11.48 -9.79 -12.23
N VAL A 758 -10.73 -8.76 -12.60
CA VAL A 758 -9.80 -8.82 -13.75
C VAL A 758 -8.36 -9.10 -13.32
N ALA A 759 -7.99 -8.70 -12.10
CA ALA A 759 -6.71 -8.98 -11.48
C ALA A 759 -6.80 -8.95 -9.95
N SER A 760 -5.80 -9.48 -9.27
CA SER A 760 -5.61 -9.35 -7.82
C SER A 760 -4.14 -9.21 -7.45
N ILE A 761 -3.86 -8.42 -6.41
CA ILE A 761 -2.56 -8.36 -5.74
C ILE A 761 -2.75 -8.79 -4.30
N THR A 762 -1.93 -9.72 -3.82
CA THR A 762 -1.92 -10.19 -2.43
C THR A 762 -0.55 -9.98 -1.80
N GLY A 763 -0.52 -9.79 -0.47
CA GLY A 763 0.71 -9.52 0.27
C GLY A 763 1.44 -8.27 -0.22
N PHE A 764 0.68 -7.23 -0.58
CA PHE A 764 1.23 -5.92 -0.88
C PHE A 764 1.83 -5.34 0.39
N GLU A 765 3.05 -4.83 0.31
CA GLU A 765 3.72 -4.13 1.40
C GLU A 765 4.24 -2.78 0.92
N ALA A 766 3.96 -1.74 1.70
CA ALA A 766 4.52 -0.42 1.48
C ALA A 766 5.14 0.14 2.76
N ILE A 767 6.25 0.84 2.59
CA ILE A 767 7.00 1.48 3.69
C ILE A 767 6.44 2.89 3.88
N THR A 768 6.22 3.28 5.13
CA THR A 768 5.84 4.64 5.54
C THR A 768 7.02 5.30 6.25
N ASP A 769 7.28 6.57 5.92
CA ASP A 769 8.32 7.38 6.53
C ASP A 769 7.86 8.85 6.53
N PRO A 770 7.85 9.55 7.68
CA PRO A 770 7.41 10.94 7.76
C PRO A 770 8.15 11.88 6.80
N SER A 771 9.43 11.61 6.49
CA SER A 771 10.23 12.41 5.57
C SER A 771 9.74 12.35 4.12
N LEU A 772 8.96 11.33 3.75
CA LEU A 772 8.38 11.22 2.41
C LEU A 772 7.31 12.29 2.15
N ASN A 773 6.60 12.75 3.19
CA ASN A 773 5.59 13.80 3.04
C ASN A 773 6.17 15.08 2.43
N GLU A 774 7.37 15.48 2.87
CA GLU A 774 8.05 16.65 2.30
C GLU A 774 8.58 16.40 0.89
N LYS A 775 8.96 15.16 0.56
CA LYS A 775 9.46 14.77 -0.77
C LYS A 775 8.34 14.67 -1.81
N PHE A 776 7.09 14.44 -1.40
CA PHE A 776 5.94 14.31 -2.29
C PHE A 776 5.30 15.66 -2.64
N LYS A 777 5.63 16.74 -1.91
CA LYS A 777 5.15 18.08 -2.22
C LYS A 777 5.86 18.60 -3.48
N ASN A 778 5.08 19.02 -4.49
CA ASN A 778 5.62 19.78 -5.62
C ASN A 778 6.21 21.10 -5.09
N LYS A 779 7.53 21.26 -5.17
CA LYS A 779 8.18 22.51 -4.75
C LYS A 779 8.00 23.56 -5.85
N PRO A 780 7.44 24.73 -5.52
CA PRO A 780 7.37 25.81 -6.50
C PRO A 780 8.77 26.35 -6.79
N LEU A 781 9.04 26.71 -8.04
CA LEU A 781 10.28 27.39 -8.44
C LEU A 781 10.46 28.70 -7.66
N PHE A 782 9.37 29.44 -7.46
CA PHE A 782 9.32 30.57 -6.53
C PHE A 782 8.07 30.49 -5.66
N SER A 783 8.26 30.57 -4.35
CA SER A 783 7.18 30.52 -3.36
C SER A 783 6.46 31.86 -3.21
N LYS A 784 5.28 31.87 -2.58
CA LYS A 784 4.58 33.11 -2.19
C LYS A 784 5.48 34.08 -1.43
N LYS A 785 6.34 33.56 -0.54
CA LYS A 785 7.32 34.35 0.21
C LYS A 785 8.31 35.03 -0.72
N SER A 786 8.84 34.30 -1.70
CA SER A 786 9.75 34.84 -2.72
C SER A 786 9.06 35.94 -3.53
N ILE A 787 7.79 35.75 -3.92
CA ILE A 787 7.05 36.73 -4.69
C ILE A 787 6.75 37.99 -3.86
N LEU A 788 6.37 37.83 -2.59
CA LEU A 788 6.16 38.95 -1.66
C LEU A 788 7.46 39.74 -1.39
N ALA A 789 8.62 39.06 -1.35
CA ALA A 789 9.90 39.75 -1.23
C ALA A 789 10.16 40.71 -2.41
N PHE A 790 9.73 40.36 -3.62
CA PHE A 790 9.78 41.30 -4.74
C PHE A 790 8.71 42.40 -4.64
N ALA A 791 7.50 42.08 -4.18
CA ALA A 791 6.40 43.05 -4.04
C ALA A 791 6.67 44.14 -2.99
N GLU A 792 7.20 43.78 -1.82
CA GLU A 792 7.38 44.73 -0.69
C GLU A 792 8.66 44.54 0.14
N GLY A 793 9.42 43.46 -0.06
CA GLY A 793 10.67 43.17 0.65
C GLY A 793 11.94 43.45 -0.15
N ASN A 794 12.98 42.62 0.05
CA ASN A 794 14.24 42.68 -0.71
C ASN A 794 14.11 41.90 -2.03
N PRO A 795 14.24 42.53 -3.21
CA PRO A 795 14.19 41.83 -4.49
C PRO A 795 15.27 40.74 -4.63
N SER A 796 16.41 40.86 -3.95
CA SER A 796 17.46 39.83 -3.97
C SER A 796 17.04 38.51 -3.31
N GLU A 797 16.08 38.51 -2.38
CA GLU A 797 15.53 37.27 -1.81
C GLU A 797 14.68 36.49 -2.81
N ALA A 798 14.18 37.17 -3.85
CA ALA A 798 13.46 36.56 -4.95
C ALA A 798 14.40 36.11 -6.06
N PHE A 799 15.28 36.99 -6.55
CA PHE A 799 16.03 36.75 -7.78
C PHE A 799 17.54 36.53 -7.59
N GLY A 800 18.07 36.72 -6.38
CA GLY A 800 19.48 36.49 -6.05
C GLY A 800 20.38 37.72 -6.19
N ASP A 801 21.68 37.47 -6.23
CA ASP A 801 22.73 38.48 -5.99
C ASP A 801 22.70 39.70 -6.92
N ARG A 802 22.33 39.52 -8.20
CA ARG A 802 22.26 40.65 -9.17
C ARG A 802 21.27 41.72 -8.73
N TYR A 803 20.27 41.37 -7.93
CA TYR A 803 19.25 42.31 -7.45
C TYR A 803 19.57 42.95 -6.10
N LYS A 804 20.70 42.63 -5.46
CA LYS A 804 21.15 43.29 -4.21
C LYS A 804 21.29 44.81 -4.36
N ILE A 805 21.56 45.30 -5.58
CA ILE A 805 21.60 46.73 -5.85
C ILE A 805 20.26 47.42 -5.56
N PHE A 806 19.14 46.70 -5.73
CA PHE A 806 17.79 47.21 -5.49
C PHE A 806 17.31 47.07 -4.04
N ASP A 807 18.05 46.37 -3.18
CA ASP A 807 17.67 46.23 -1.76
C ASP A 807 17.90 47.53 -0.99
N LYS A 808 18.93 48.31 -1.36
CA LYS A 808 19.32 49.52 -0.63
C LYS A 808 19.78 50.69 -1.50
N LYS A 809 20.34 50.45 -2.69
CA LYS A 809 21.02 51.50 -3.48
C LYS A 809 20.15 52.11 -4.57
N ARG A 810 19.33 51.28 -5.23
CA ARG A 810 18.45 51.68 -6.34
C ARG A 810 17.02 51.26 -6.06
N GLN A 811 16.06 51.97 -6.63
CA GLN A 811 14.64 51.58 -6.60
C GLN A 811 14.28 50.81 -7.87
N ILE A 812 13.34 49.87 -7.75
CA ILE A 812 12.85 49.03 -8.84
C ILE A 812 11.33 49.12 -8.93
N ALA A 813 10.78 48.95 -10.13
CA ALA A 813 9.35 48.72 -10.29
C ALA A 813 8.98 47.35 -9.69
N ARG A 814 7.99 47.33 -8.79
CA ARG A 814 7.60 46.14 -8.02
C ARG A 814 6.27 45.59 -8.52
N LEU A 815 5.87 44.42 -8.02
CA LEU A 815 4.49 43.95 -8.12
C LEU A 815 3.60 44.68 -7.10
N PRO A 816 2.27 44.62 -7.29
CA PRO A 816 1.33 44.94 -6.23
C PRO A 816 1.55 44.11 -4.97
N ARG A 817 1.14 44.66 -3.83
CA ARG A 817 1.20 44.00 -2.51
C ARG A 817 -0.20 43.77 -1.95
N PRO A 818 -0.36 42.91 -0.93
CA PRO A 818 -1.65 42.72 -0.28
C PRO A 818 -2.27 44.07 0.15
N PRO A 819 -3.59 44.28 -0.04
CA PRO A 819 -4.60 43.29 -0.45
C PRO A 819 -4.80 43.12 -1.97
N TYR A 820 -3.97 43.72 -2.84
CA TYR A 820 -4.11 43.68 -4.30
C TYR A 820 -3.14 42.71 -5.00
N PHE A 821 -2.86 41.59 -4.34
CA PHE A 821 -1.80 40.66 -4.71
C PHE A 821 -2.37 39.29 -5.09
N PHE A 822 -2.14 38.87 -6.34
CA PHE A 822 -2.85 37.72 -6.92
C PHE A 822 -1.91 36.67 -7.53
N MET A 823 -0.78 36.41 -6.86
CA MET A 823 0.20 35.39 -7.26
C MET A 823 0.68 34.60 -6.03
N ASP A 824 0.40 33.29 -5.96
CA ASP A 824 0.84 32.45 -4.84
C ASP A 824 2.14 31.69 -5.10
N ARG A 825 2.44 31.37 -6.37
CA ARG A 825 3.62 30.59 -6.73
C ARG A 825 3.95 30.67 -8.21
N VAL A 826 5.22 30.50 -8.52
CA VAL A 826 5.73 30.22 -9.87
C VAL A 826 6.09 28.74 -9.91
N LEU A 827 5.50 28.00 -10.85
CA LEU A 827 5.75 26.56 -11.02
C LEU A 827 6.92 26.29 -11.97
N LYS A 828 7.01 27.07 -13.05
CA LYS A 828 7.94 26.83 -14.15
C LYS A 828 8.30 28.14 -14.82
N ALA A 829 9.55 28.27 -15.27
CA ALA A 829 10.00 29.34 -16.14
C ALA A 829 10.88 28.74 -17.25
N ASP A 830 10.34 28.64 -18.46
CA ASP A 830 11.08 28.24 -19.67
C ASP A 830 11.90 29.40 -20.24
N HIS A 831 11.65 30.61 -19.76
CA HIS A 831 12.43 31.79 -20.08
C HIS A 831 13.81 31.72 -19.40
N PRO A 832 14.92 32.04 -20.09
CA PRO A 832 16.21 32.20 -19.41
C PRO A 832 16.18 33.41 -18.46
N GLN A 833 16.73 33.24 -17.26
CA GLN A 833 16.86 34.36 -16.31
C GLN A 833 17.91 35.34 -16.84
N TRP A 834 17.67 36.65 -16.65
CA TRP A 834 18.61 37.73 -17.03
C TRP A 834 18.81 37.98 -18.52
N GLU A 835 17.96 37.40 -19.37
CA GLU A 835 17.98 37.70 -20.79
C GLU A 835 16.67 38.40 -21.16
N MET A 836 16.75 39.63 -21.65
CA MET A 836 15.55 40.38 -22.05
C MET A 836 15.26 40.15 -23.54
N LYS A 837 14.71 38.97 -23.87
CA LYS A 837 14.42 38.55 -25.25
C LYS A 837 13.07 37.84 -25.37
N PRO A 838 12.45 37.78 -26.56
CA PRO A 838 11.23 37.01 -26.77
C PRO A 838 11.41 35.49 -26.55
N GLY A 839 10.33 34.84 -26.15
CA GLY A 839 10.24 33.38 -25.97
C GLY A 839 10.00 32.97 -24.52
N GLY A 840 9.89 31.66 -24.28
CA GLY A 840 9.73 31.08 -22.95
C GLY A 840 8.38 31.38 -22.27
N TRP A 841 7.71 30.33 -21.78
CA TRP A 841 6.55 30.51 -20.90
C TRP A 841 6.98 30.59 -19.44
N ILE A 842 6.34 31.45 -18.67
CA ILE A 842 6.29 31.35 -17.21
C ILE A 842 4.90 30.88 -16.80
N GLU A 843 4.84 29.91 -15.89
CA GLU A 843 3.59 29.40 -15.33
C GLU A 843 3.49 29.74 -13.86
N THR A 844 2.44 30.45 -13.49
CA THR A 844 2.16 30.88 -12.12
C THR A 844 0.79 30.39 -11.68
N GLN A 845 0.52 30.38 -10.38
CA GLN A 845 -0.78 30.01 -9.85
C GLN A 845 -1.27 31.00 -8.81
N TYR A 846 -2.59 31.13 -8.75
CA TYR A 846 -3.34 31.85 -7.73
C TYR A 846 -4.46 30.96 -7.19
N ASP A 847 -4.53 30.82 -5.88
CA ASP A 847 -5.63 30.17 -5.17
C ASP A 847 -6.70 31.21 -4.86
N ILE A 848 -7.85 31.14 -5.53
CA ILE A 848 -8.97 32.05 -5.29
C ILE A 848 -9.64 31.68 -3.95
N PRO A 849 -9.53 32.52 -2.89
CA PRO A 849 -10.15 32.22 -1.62
C PRO A 849 -11.66 32.49 -1.69
N LYS A 850 -12.47 31.66 -1.06
CA LYS A 850 -13.94 31.76 -1.12
C LYS A 850 -14.50 33.04 -0.50
N ASP A 851 -13.80 33.56 0.51
CA ASP A 851 -14.23 34.65 1.37
C ASP A 851 -13.43 35.94 1.13
N GLU A 852 -12.82 36.07 -0.04
CA GLU A 852 -11.96 37.21 -0.37
C GLU A 852 -12.76 38.53 -0.45
N TRP A 853 -12.12 39.64 -0.07
CA TRP A 853 -12.78 40.93 0.13
C TRP A 853 -13.53 41.42 -1.12
N TYR A 854 -12.99 41.16 -2.31
CA TYR A 854 -13.54 41.67 -3.56
C TYR A 854 -14.88 41.04 -3.95
N PHE A 855 -15.20 39.82 -3.50
CA PHE A 855 -16.52 39.22 -3.73
C PHE A 855 -17.59 39.95 -2.91
N LYS A 856 -17.28 40.18 -1.64
CA LYS A 856 -18.14 40.94 -0.73
C LYS A 856 -18.28 42.39 -1.21
N ALA A 857 -17.18 43.01 -1.64
CA ALA A 857 -17.18 44.38 -2.11
C ALA A 857 -17.94 44.57 -3.43
N ASN A 858 -17.86 43.60 -4.36
CA ASN A 858 -18.59 43.61 -5.62
C ASN A 858 -20.06 43.15 -5.50
N ARG A 859 -20.37 42.48 -4.38
CA ARG A 859 -21.70 41.93 -4.04
C ARG A 859 -22.18 40.86 -5.04
N THR A 860 -21.24 40.10 -5.59
CA THR A 860 -21.49 38.99 -6.53
C THR A 860 -20.53 37.83 -6.22
N ASP A 861 -20.81 36.66 -6.77
CA ASP A 861 -19.93 35.48 -6.65
C ASP A 861 -18.88 35.39 -7.76
N THR A 862 -18.98 36.27 -8.76
CA THR A 862 -18.05 36.37 -9.90
C THR A 862 -16.88 37.30 -9.55
N ILE A 863 -15.69 36.94 -10.02
CA ILE A 863 -14.49 37.77 -9.88
C ILE A 863 -14.70 39.11 -10.63
N PRO A 864 -14.49 40.28 -9.98
CA PRO A 864 -14.54 41.58 -10.66
C PRO A 864 -13.48 41.67 -11.75
N PHE A 865 -13.76 42.43 -12.80
CA PHE A 865 -12.87 42.46 -13.96
C PHE A 865 -11.48 43.03 -13.61
N CYS A 866 -11.40 44.06 -12.78
CA CYS A 866 -10.11 44.57 -12.32
C CYS A 866 -9.24 43.48 -11.69
N ILE A 867 -9.82 42.59 -10.89
CA ILE A 867 -9.12 41.48 -10.24
C ILE A 867 -8.71 40.42 -11.28
N LEU A 868 -9.61 40.06 -12.21
CA LEU A 868 -9.29 39.14 -13.31
C LEU A 868 -8.13 39.67 -14.16
N LEU A 869 -8.14 40.96 -14.46
CA LEU A 869 -7.10 41.59 -15.25
C LEU A 869 -5.77 41.58 -14.49
N GLU A 870 -5.74 41.91 -13.20
CA GLU A 870 -4.53 41.83 -12.39
C GLU A 870 -3.98 40.41 -12.25
N ILE A 871 -4.84 39.41 -12.06
CA ILE A 871 -4.46 37.99 -12.09
C ILE A 871 -3.68 37.67 -13.38
N ALA A 872 -4.13 38.19 -14.52
CA ALA A 872 -3.48 37.96 -15.80
C ALA A 872 -2.19 38.80 -16.00
N LEU A 873 -2.15 40.01 -15.45
CA LEU A 873 -1.10 41.01 -15.73
C LEU A 873 0.08 41.00 -14.74
N GLN A 874 -0.12 40.67 -13.46
CA GLN A 874 0.98 40.64 -12.49
C GLN A 874 2.12 39.69 -12.90
N PRO A 875 1.85 38.51 -13.49
CA PRO A 875 2.95 37.65 -13.95
C PRO A 875 3.75 38.24 -15.12
N CYS A 876 3.25 39.24 -15.86
CA CYS A 876 4.06 40.00 -16.83
C CYS A 876 5.14 40.83 -16.12
N GLY A 877 4.78 41.52 -15.03
CA GLY A 877 5.74 42.27 -14.21
C GLY A 877 6.78 41.36 -13.57
N TRP A 878 6.36 40.17 -13.11
CA TRP A 878 7.28 39.15 -12.62
C TRP A 878 8.24 38.67 -13.72
N LEU A 879 7.72 38.35 -14.91
CA LEU A 879 8.54 37.90 -16.04
C LEU A 879 9.55 38.96 -16.47
N ALA A 880 9.13 40.24 -16.52
CA ALA A 880 10.04 41.35 -16.83
C ALA A 880 11.16 41.47 -15.78
N ALA A 881 10.83 41.34 -14.49
CA ALA A 881 11.84 41.31 -13.44
C ALA A 881 12.76 40.09 -13.54
N TYR A 882 12.22 38.92 -13.85
CA TYR A 882 12.99 37.68 -14.04
C TYR A 882 13.94 37.76 -15.25
N ALA A 883 13.51 38.42 -16.33
CA ALA A 883 14.31 38.70 -17.53
C ALA A 883 15.40 39.77 -17.29
N GLY A 884 15.35 40.49 -16.17
CA GLY A 884 16.35 41.50 -15.80
C GLY A 884 16.09 42.90 -16.34
N SER A 885 14.87 43.23 -16.78
CA SER A 885 14.56 44.51 -17.45
C SER A 885 15.00 45.75 -16.64
N ALA A 886 14.96 45.68 -15.30
CA ALA A 886 15.37 46.79 -14.44
C ALA A 886 16.89 47.03 -14.39
N LEU A 887 17.70 46.04 -14.76
CA LEU A 887 19.16 46.14 -14.81
C LEU A 887 19.66 46.88 -16.05
N GLU A 888 18.79 47.13 -17.04
CA GLU A 888 19.14 47.72 -18.33
C GLU A 888 19.35 49.24 -18.30
N SER A 889 19.09 49.89 -17.17
CA SER A 889 19.31 51.31 -16.95
C SER A 889 19.89 51.51 -15.55
N ASP A 890 20.62 52.60 -15.32
CA ASP A 890 21.02 53.03 -13.97
C ASP A 890 20.01 53.98 -13.32
N GLU A 891 19.12 54.56 -14.12
CA GLU A 891 18.01 55.39 -13.63
C GLU A 891 16.86 54.54 -13.08
N ARG A 892 16.01 55.17 -12.25
CA ARG A 892 14.77 54.54 -11.78
C ARG A 892 13.79 54.42 -12.96
N LEU A 893 13.41 53.18 -13.27
CA LEU A 893 12.39 52.86 -14.25
C LEU A 893 11.04 52.57 -13.57
N HIS A 894 9.98 53.09 -14.17
CA HIS A 894 8.58 52.86 -13.79
C HIS A 894 7.93 51.92 -14.79
N PHE A 895 7.21 50.91 -14.30
CA PHE A 895 6.51 49.92 -15.13
C PHE A 895 5.06 50.33 -15.32
N ARG A 896 4.60 50.46 -16.57
CA ARG A 896 3.23 50.88 -16.89
C ARG A 896 2.66 50.03 -18.01
N ASN A 897 1.43 49.55 -17.84
CA ASN A 897 0.69 48.95 -18.94
C ASN A 897 0.36 50.03 -19.98
N LEU A 898 0.48 49.71 -21.26
CA LEU A 898 0.20 50.63 -22.37
C LEU A 898 -1.08 50.26 -23.13
N GLY A 899 -1.56 49.04 -22.95
CA GLY A 899 -2.80 48.55 -23.52
C GLY A 899 -2.84 47.03 -23.63
N GLY A 900 -3.92 46.54 -24.22
CA GLY A 900 -4.08 45.13 -24.51
C GLY A 900 -5.42 44.81 -25.16
N LYS A 901 -5.54 43.56 -25.58
CA LYS A 901 -6.72 42.97 -26.16
C LYS A 901 -6.90 41.57 -25.62
N ALA A 902 -8.08 41.26 -25.09
CA ALA A 902 -8.32 39.95 -24.50
C ALA A 902 -9.78 39.52 -24.61
N THR A 903 -9.98 38.21 -24.55
CA THR A 903 -11.29 37.55 -24.64
C THR A 903 -11.53 36.77 -23.36
N LEU A 904 -12.65 37.04 -22.70
CA LEU A 904 -13.18 36.16 -21.65
C LEU A 904 -13.84 34.97 -22.32
N ILE A 905 -13.36 33.76 -22.06
CA ILE A 905 -13.92 32.51 -22.58
C ILE A 905 -14.93 31.94 -21.59
N LYS A 906 -14.66 32.08 -20.29
CA LYS A 906 -15.54 31.62 -19.22
C LYS A 906 -15.31 32.42 -17.94
N SER A 907 -16.39 32.81 -17.27
CA SER A 907 -16.33 33.53 -16.01
C SER A 907 -15.74 32.69 -14.88
N LEU A 908 -15.02 33.36 -13.97
CA LEU A 908 -14.48 32.79 -12.75
C LEU A 908 -15.31 33.21 -11.53
N SER A 909 -15.54 32.28 -10.61
CA SER A 909 -16.28 32.51 -9.38
C SER A 909 -15.46 32.13 -8.14
N ARG A 910 -15.97 32.48 -6.95
CA ARG A 910 -15.37 32.09 -5.66
C ARG A 910 -15.17 30.58 -5.47
N ASN A 911 -15.84 29.76 -6.27
CA ASN A 911 -15.76 28.29 -6.20
C ASN A 911 -14.74 27.67 -7.18
N CYS A 912 -14.00 28.49 -7.96
CA CYS A 912 -13.04 27.98 -8.94
C CYS A 912 -11.77 27.37 -8.31
N GLY A 913 -11.41 27.74 -7.08
CA GLY A 913 -10.19 27.25 -6.42
C GLY A 913 -8.93 27.75 -7.13
N THR A 914 -7.96 26.87 -7.38
CA THR A 914 -6.69 27.23 -8.03
C THR A 914 -6.86 27.45 -9.53
N ILE A 915 -6.28 28.53 -10.04
CA ILE A 915 -6.10 28.83 -11.46
C ILE A 915 -4.61 28.90 -11.81
N THR A 916 -4.27 28.59 -13.06
CA THR A 916 -2.90 28.71 -13.60
C THR A 916 -2.87 29.86 -14.59
N ILE A 917 -1.83 30.70 -14.52
CA ILE A 917 -1.62 31.81 -15.44
C ILE A 917 -0.33 31.55 -16.21
N ARG A 918 -0.38 31.59 -17.54
CA ARG A 918 0.76 31.43 -18.43
C ARG A 918 1.00 32.74 -19.16
N ASN A 919 2.22 33.26 -19.02
CA ASN A 919 2.63 34.46 -19.74
C ASN A 919 3.91 34.16 -20.55
N ARG A 920 4.04 34.74 -21.74
CA ARG A 920 5.30 34.73 -22.50
C ARG A 920 5.58 36.11 -23.07
N MET A 921 6.84 36.49 -23.11
CA MET A 921 7.29 37.71 -23.77
C MET A 921 7.37 37.44 -25.27
N THR A 922 6.61 38.18 -26.08
CA THR A 922 6.52 37.97 -27.54
C THR A 922 7.36 38.94 -28.32
N ASP A 923 7.61 40.13 -27.79
CA ASP A 923 8.52 41.11 -28.38
C ASP A 923 9.16 42.00 -27.32
N VAL A 924 10.33 42.55 -27.63
CA VAL A 924 11.04 43.55 -26.81
C VAL A 924 11.65 44.59 -27.73
N SER A 925 11.32 45.86 -27.50
CA SER A 925 11.92 46.99 -28.20
C SER A 925 12.50 48.01 -27.23
N LYS A 926 13.59 48.67 -27.67
CA LYS A 926 14.23 49.77 -26.95
C LYS A 926 14.26 51.01 -27.83
N ALA A 927 13.84 52.15 -27.29
CA ALA A 927 13.91 53.44 -27.96
C ALA A 927 14.35 54.52 -26.96
N GLY A 928 15.60 54.99 -27.09
CA GLY A 928 16.20 55.88 -26.09
C GLY A 928 16.27 55.20 -24.71
N SER A 929 15.74 55.86 -23.68
CA SER A 929 15.65 55.32 -22.31
C SER A 929 14.39 54.49 -22.03
N MET A 930 13.55 54.26 -23.04
CA MET A 930 12.31 53.48 -22.92
C MET A 930 12.51 52.04 -23.39
N ILE A 931 11.88 51.10 -22.67
CA ILE A 931 11.78 49.69 -23.04
C ILE A 931 10.31 49.36 -23.18
N ILE A 932 9.90 48.72 -24.27
CA ILE A 932 8.53 48.21 -24.45
C ILE A 932 8.61 46.69 -24.59
N GLN A 933 7.73 46.00 -23.87
CA GLN A 933 7.64 44.54 -23.85
C GLN A 933 6.21 44.12 -24.16
N ASP A 934 6.06 43.30 -25.20
CA ASP A 934 4.79 42.70 -25.56
C ASP A 934 4.69 41.31 -24.94
N PHE A 935 3.50 40.98 -24.46
CA PHE A 935 3.20 39.72 -23.79
C PHE A 935 1.95 39.07 -24.37
N GLU A 936 1.98 37.74 -24.39
CA GLU A 936 0.79 36.91 -24.51
C GLU A 936 0.42 36.36 -23.14
N ILE A 937 -0.89 36.35 -22.85
CA ILE A 937 -1.45 35.98 -21.55
C ILE A 937 -2.52 34.90 -21.71
N GLU A 938 -2.47 33.88 -20.85
CA GLU A 938 -3.51 32.85 -20.71
C GLU A 938 -3.81 32.61 -19.23
N VAL A 939 -5.08 32.73 -18.83
CA VAL A 939 -5.58 32.23 -17.55
C VAL A 939 -6.29 30.91 -17.83
N LEU A 940 -5.89 29.87 -17.11
CA LEU A 940 -6.34 28.50 -17.27
C LEU A 940 -7.03 28.00 -16.00
N LYS A 941 -8.14 27.29 -16.18
CA LYS A 941 -8.79 26.50 -15.13
C LYS A 941 -8.81 25.04 -15.56
N ASP A 942 -8.20 24.17 -14.75
CA ASP A 942 -8.06 22.73 -15.02
C ASP A 942 -7.45 22.43 -16.41
N GLY A 943 -6.58 23.32 -16.89
CA GLY A 943 -5.91 23.23 -18.19
C GLY A 943 -6.69 23.83 -19.37
N ALA A 944 -7.94 24.24 -19.18
CA ALA A 944 -8.74 24.93 -20.21
C ALA A 944 -8.62 26.45 -20.05
N ALA A 945 -8.47 27.17 -21.17
CA ALA A 945 -8.39 28.62 -21.17
C ALA A 945 -9.74 29.25 -20.78
N VAL A 946 -9.69 30.18 -19.80
CA VAL A 946 -10.85 30.95 -19.33
C VAL A 946 -10.73 32.43 -19.68
N TYR A 947 -9.50 32.94 -19.82
CA TYR A 947 -9.20 34.30 -20.29
C TYR A 947 -7.91 34.26 -21.09
N LYS A 948 -7.86 34.90 -22.26
CA LYS A 948 -6.64 34.94 -23.08
C LYS A 948 -6.53 36.22 -23.89
N GLY A 949 -5.31 36.63 -24.20
CA GLY A 949 -5.10 37.85 -24.96
C GLY A 949 -3.63 38.24 -25.10
N THR A 950 -3.42 39.48 -25.51
CA THR A 950 -2.11 40.12 -25.57
C THR A 950 -2.14 41.46 -24.84
N THR A 951 -0.99 41.87 -24.34
CA THR A 951 -0.83 43.13 -23.62
C THR A 951 0.58 43.64 -23.77
N ASN A 952 0.81 44.91 -23.49
CA ASN A 952 2.16 45.48 -23.54
C ASN A 952 2.43 46.44 -22.39
N PHE A 953 3.69 46.45 -21.97
CA PHE A 953 4.17 47.27 -20.87
C PHE A 953 5.39 48.07 -21.30
N GLY A 954 5.46 49.29 -20.80
CA GLY A 954 6.63 50.14 -20.97
C GLY A 954 7.36 50.38 -19.65
N PHE A 955 8.68 50.44 -19.73
CA PHE A 955 9.55 50.99 -18.70
C PHE A 955 9.93 52.42 -19.07
N PHE A 956 9.66 53.34 -18.15
CA PHE A 956 9.84 54.78 -18.35
C PHE A 956 10.66 55.40 -17.23
N THR A 957 11.50 56.37 -17.55
CA THR A 957 12.11 57.24 -16.55
C THR A 957 11.06 58.21 -15.99
N HIS A 958 11.32 58.81 -14.84
CA HIS A 958 10.39 59.77 -14.23
C HIS A 958 10.08 60.95 -15.16
N GLN A 959 11.08 61.47 -15.87
CA GLN A 959 10.94 62.59 -16.82
C GLN A 959 10.07 62.23 -18.04
N ALA A 960 10.17 60.99 -18.53
CA ALA A 960 9.32 60.53 -19.63
C ALA A 960 7.84 60.43 -19.19
N LEU A 961 7.58 60.11 -17.92
CA LEU A 961 6.23 60.05 -17.37
C LEU A 961 5.65 61.42 -16.98
N SER A 962 6.46 62.43 -16.67
CA SER A 962 5.93 63.77 -16.30
C SER A 962 5.35 64.54 -17.48
N ASN A 963 5.79 64.24 -18.71
CA ASN A 963 5.38 64.92 -19.94
C ASN A 963 4.24 64.20 -20.68
N GLN A 964 3.19 63.79 -19.97
CA GLN A 964 2.07 63.05 -20.57
C GLN A 964 1.11 63.97 -21.33
N ILE A 965 0.90 63.66 -22.59
CA ILE A 965 0.04 64.44 -23.51
C ILE A 965 -1.35 63.78 -23.67
N GLY A 966 -1.54 62.58 -23.09
CA GLY A 966 -2.76 61.79 -23.25
C GLY A 966 -2.94 61.19 -24.65
N ILE A 967 -4.15 60.71 -24.92
CA ILE A 967 -4.58 60.17 -26.22
C ILE A 967 -5.04 61.33 -27.12
N ARG A 968 -4.20 61.75 -28.08
CA ARG A 968 -4.41 62.96 -28.89
C ARG A 968 -5.64 62.93 -29.82
N ASP A 969 -5.93 61.79 -30.44
CA ASP A 969 -7.00 61.64 -31.45
C ASP A 969 -8.22 60.87 -30.94
N SER A 970 -8.51 60.97 -29.64
CA SER A 970 -9.63 60.26 -29.07
C SER A 970 -10.98 60.78 -29.59
N LYS A 971 -11.71 59.93 -30.33
CA LYS A 971 -13.07 60.25 -30.81
C LYS A 971 -14.06 60.56 -29.68
N PHE A 972 -13.79 60.02 -28.48
CA PHE A 972 -14.62 60.24 -27.29
C PHE A 972 -14.42 61.63 -26.69
N ASN A 973 -13.20 62.19 -26.80
CA ASN A 973 -12.88 63.53 -26.32
C ASN A 973 -13.46 64.63 -27.23
N ARG A 974 -13.74 64.31 -28.50
CA ARG A 974 -14.37 65.23 -29.47
C ARG A 974 -15.90 65.27 -29.36
N PHE A 975 -16.51 64.40 -28.56
CA PHE A 975 -17.96 64.33 -28.44
C PHE A 975 -18.50 65.52 -27.64
N SER A 976 -19.34 66.34 -28.29
CA SER A 976 -20.02 67.47 -27.65
C SER A 976 -21.39 67.05 -27.10
N LEU A 977 -21.67 67.42 -25.84
CA LEU A 977 -22.97 67.15 -25.22
C LEU A 977 -24.09 67.90 -25.95
N SER A 978 -25.20 67.22 -26.23
CA SER A 978 -26.38 67.85 -26.83
C SER A 978 -27.08 68.78 -25.83
N LYS A 979 -27.87 69.74 -26.32
CA LYS A 979 -28.75 70.56 -25.45
C LYS A 979 -29.73 69.70 -24.64
N LYS A 980 -30.14 68.53 -25.16
CA LYS A 980 -31.03 67.57 -24.48
C LYS A 980 -30.31 66.90 -23.30
N MET A 981 -29.06 66.48 -23.47
CA MET A 981 -28.23 65.93 -22.39
C MET A 981 -28.00 66.94 -21.26
N LEU A 982 -27.70 68.19 -21.62
CA LEU A 982 -27.45 69.26 -20.66
C LEU A 982 -28.69 69.65 -19.84
N LYS A 983 -29.91 69.44 -20.39
CA LYS A 983 -31.17 69.63 -19.64
C LYS A 983 -31.53 68.43 -18.77
N ASN A 984 -31.15 67.22 -19.17
CA ASN A 984 -31.45 65.96 -18.46
C ASN A 984 -30.31 65.51 -17.53
N THR A 985 -29.51 66.46 -17.02
CA THR A 985 -28.47 66.17 -16.02
C THR A 985 -29.15 65.64 -14.77
N LYS A 986 -28.84 64.40 -14.38
CA LYS A 986 -29.37 63.75 -13.18
C LYS A 986 -28.19 63.46 -12.28
N ASN A 987 -28.12 64.15 -11.14
CA ASN A 987 -27.04 63.92 -10.19
C ASN A 987 -27.39 62.73 -9.27
N TYR A 988 -26.85 61.54 -9.59
CA TYR A 988 -26.95 60.39 -8.70
C TYR A 988 -25.65 60.26 -7.90
N GLN A 989 -25.68 60.65 -6.63
CA GLN A 989 -24.56 60.52 -5.72
C GLN A 989 -24.59 59.16 -5.01
N PHE A 990 -23.47 58.44 -5.01
CA PHE A 990 -23.37 57.16 -4.32
C PHE A 990 -22.95 57.33 -2.86
N LYS A 991 -23.63 56.62 -1.95
CA LYS A 991 -23.23 56.55 -0.53
C LYS A 991 -22.00 55.66 -0.36
N ASN A 992 -21.14 55.98 0.61
CA ASN A 992 -20.00 55.15 0.97
C ASN A 992 -20.46 53.93 1.79
N ASP A 993 -21.04 52.95 1.10
CA ASP A 993 -21.50 51.70 1.70
C ASP A 993 -20.31 50.78 2.02
N ALA A 994 -20.41 50.05 3.13
CA ALA A 994 -19.45 49.04 3.55
C ALA A 994 -19.47 47.78 2.64
N PRO A 995 -18.33 47.09 2.44
CA PRO A 995 -17.02 47.40 3.03
C PRO A 995 -16.39 48.70 2.49
N LEU A 996 -15.81 49.51 3.39
CA LEU A 996 -15.16 50.78 3.05
C LEU A 996 -13.74 50.59 2.52
N THR A 997 -13.03 49.59 3.03
CA THR A 997 -11.71 49.15 2.58
C THR A 997 -11.70 47.62 2.45
N PRO A 998 -10.70 47.02 1.79
CA PRO A 998 -10.56 45.56 1.70
C PRO A 998 -10.59 44.84 3.06
N GLU A 999 -10.11 45.47 4.13
CA GLU A 999 -10.05 44.91 5.48
C GLU A 999 -11.37 45.04 6.26
N ASP A 1000 -12.34 45.82 5.75
CA ASP A 1000 -13.59 46.09 6.44
C ASP A 1000 -14.50 44.84 6.48
N LYS A 1001 -14.81 44.41 7.71
CA LYS A 1001 -15.64 43.23 7.98
C LYS A 1001 -17.14 43.52 7.91
N ASN A 1002 -17.58 44.77 7.84
CA ASN A 1002 -18.99 45.15 7.71
C ASN A 1002 -19.50 45.02 6.26
N CYS A 1003 -20.79 44.77 6.10
CA CYS A 1003 -21.44 44.69 4.78
C CYS A 1003 -22.81 45.33 4.84
N ASP A 1004 -23.01 46.36 4.04
CA ASP A 1004 -24.33 46.97 3.85
C ASP A 1004 -25.17 46.20 2.83
N ASN A 1005 -26.45 46.57 2.74
CA ASN A 1005 -27.41 45.94 1.85
C ASN A 1005 -27.02 46.07 0.37
N ASN A 1006 -27.31 45.03 -0.41
CA ASN A 1006 -26.98 45.00 -1.83
C ASN A 1006 -27.91 45.91 -2.65
N ASN A 1007 -27.38 47.03 -3.14
CA ASN A 1007 -28.09 47.96 -4.04
C ASN A 1007 -27.76 47.73 -5.53
N GLY A 1008 -27.08 46.64 -5.86
CA GLY A 1008 -26.67 46.30 -7.23
C GLY A 1008 -25.39 46.97 -7.72
N MET A 1009 -24.78 47.86 -6.93
CA MET A 1009 -23.50 48.48 -7.22
C MET A 1009 -22.44 48.06 -6.20
N PRO A 1010 -21.14 48.07 -6.58
CA PRO A 1010 -20.06 47.81 -5.64
C PRO A 1010 -20.03 48.78 -4.44
N SER A 1011 -19.56 48.27 -3.31
CA SER A 1011 -19.25 49.04 -2.10
C SER A 1011 -18.05 49.97 -2.27
N LYS A 1012 -17.80 50.87 -1.31
CA LYS A 1012 -16.72 51.87 -1.42
C LYS A 1012 -15.32 51.24 -1.56
N ALA A 1013 -15.07 50.07 -1.00
CA ALA A 1013 -13.79 49.38 -1.15
C ALA A 1013 -13.40 49.09 -2.61
N LEU A 1014 -14.38 48.88 -3.51
CA LEU A 1014 -14.15 48.56 -4.92
C LEU A 1014 -14.71 49.61 -5.90
N ARG A 1015 -15.62 50.49 -5.44
CA ARG A 1015 -16.31 51.45 -6.31
C ARG A 1015 -15.38 52.58 -6.73
N MET A 1016 -15.26 52.77 -8.05
CA MET A 1016 -14.40 53.76 -8.71
C MET A 1016 -15.19 54.90 -9.37
N ILE A 1017 -16.43 55.10 -8.93
CA ILE A 1017 -17.30 56.23 -9.31
C ILE A 1017 -17.99 56.79 -8.06
N ASP A 1018 -18.07 58.11 -7.94
CA ASP A 1018 -18.73 58.80 -6.82
C ASP A 1018 -20.10 59.36 -7.24
N ASP A 1019 -20.21 59.85 -8.47
CA ASP A 1019 -21.44 60.46 -9.01
C ASP A 1019 -21.70 60.04 -10.45
N ILE A 1020 -22.97 59.91 -10.83
CA ILE A 1020 -23.41 59.97 -12.23
C ILE A 1020 -23.93 61.38 -12.50
N GLU A 1021 -23.31 62.09 -13.44
CA GLU A 1021 -23.73 63.44 -13.84
C GLU A 1021 -24.79 63.39 -14.94
N ILE A 1022 -24.61 62.49 -15.91
CA ILE A 1022 -25.46 62.41 -17.11
C ILE A 1022 -25.85 60.96 -17.35
N LEU A 1023 -27.14 60.72 -17.54
CA LEU A 1023 -27.69 59.44 -17.96
C LEU A 1023 -28.74 59.67 -19.04
N SER A 1024 -28.46 59.19 -20.25
CA SER A 1024 -29.35 59.25 -21.42
C SER A 1024 -29.44 57.87 -22.06
N PHE A 1025 -30.64 57.43 -22.44
CA PHE A 1025 -30.88 56.07 -22.97
C PHE A 1025 -30.91 56.00 -24.50
N ASP A 1026 -30.91 57.14 -25.19
CA ASP A 1026 -31.13 57.23 -26.64
C ASP A 1026 -30.10 58.13 -27.36
N GLU A 1027 -29.07 58.60 -26.67
CA GLU A 1027 -28.03 59.47 -27.23
C GLU A 1027 -26.63 58.82 -27.20
N GLY A 1028 -25.57 59.62 -27.32
CA GLY A 1028 -24.17 59.16 -27.44
C GLY A 1028 -23.73 58.92 -28.88
N LEU A 1029 -22.48 58.49 -29.07
CA LEU A 1029 -21.87 58.28 -30.39
C LEU A 1029 -22.66 57.30 -31.27
N TYR A 1030 -23.29 56.29 -30.66
CA TYR A 1030 -24.05 55.26 -31.35
C TYR A 1030 -25.57 55.43 -31.24
N LYS A 1031 -26.04 56.51 -30.57
CA LYS A 1031 -27.48 56.78 -30.35
C LYS A 1031 -28.25 55.63 -29.65
N LYS A 1032 -27.59 54.87 -28.78
CA LYS A 1032 -28.18 53.77 -28.00
C LYS A 1032 -28.05 53.96 -26.48
N GLY A 1033 -27.47 55.09 -26.07
CA GLY A 1033 -27.25 55.45 -24.68
C GLY A 1033 -25.91 56.16 -24.46
N TYR A 1034 -25.91 57.07 -23.50
CA TYR A 1034 -24.74 57.78 -23.01
C TYR A 1034 -24.81 57.93 -21.50
N ILE A 1035 -23.70 57.65 -20.83
CA ILE A 1035 -23.57 57.86 -19.40
C ILE A 1035 -22.22 58.49 -19.07
N LYS A 1036 -22.24 59.45 -18.14
CA LYS A 1036 -21.05 60.15 -17.65
C LYS A 1036 -21.02 60.08 -16.13
N ALA A 1037 -19.91 59.58 -15.60
CA ALA A 1037 -19.63 59.50 -14.18
C ALA A 1037 -18.40 60.32 -13.81
N THR A 1038 -18.32 60.71 -12.54
CA THR A 1038 -17.14 61.36 -11.98
C THR A 1038 -16.69 60.73 -10.68
N LYS A 1039 -15.39 60.88 -10.40
CA LYS A 1039 -14.76 60.48 -9.14
C LYS A 1039 -13.79 61.56 -8.69
N ILE A 1040 -13.82 61.88 -7.41
CA ILE A 1040 -12.79 62.70 -6.78
C ILE A 1040 -11.62 61.80 -6.42
N VAL A 1041 -10.41 62.26 -6.74
CA VAL A 1041 -9.18 61.54 -6.38
C VAL A 1041 -8.91 61.79 -4.91
N ASP A 1042 -8.93 60.73 -4.12
CA ASP A 1042 -8.59 60.76 -2.70
C ASP A 1042 -7.25 60.06 -2.48
N PRO A 1043 -6.18 60.81 -2.12
CA PRO A 1043 -4.86 60.26 -1.86
C PRO A 1043 -4.80 59.16 -0.80
N SER A 1044 -5.81 59.07 0.07
CA SER A 1044 -5.89 58.07 1.14
C SER A 1044 -6.44 56.71 0.69
N GLU A 1045 -6.91 56.58 -0.55
CA GLU A 1045 -7.46 55.32 -1.05
C GLU A 1045 -6.40 54.19 -1.06
N TRP A 1046 -6.81 53.03 -0.53
CA TRP A 1046 -5.94 51.89 -0.22
C TRP A 1046 -5.08 51.45 -1.43
N PHE A 1047 -5.60 51.58 -2.65
CA PHE A 1047 -4.92 51.11 -3.85
C PHE A 1047 -3.68 51.93 -4.20
N PHE A 1048 -3.57 53.21 -3.81
CA PHE A 1048 -2.34 53.99 -4.02
C PHE A 1048 -1.16 53.40 -3.23
N ASN A 1049 -1.47 52.82 -2.07
CA ASN A 1049 -0.51 52.17 -1.21
C ASN A 1049 -0.24 50.69 -1.60
N ALA A 1050 -1.22 50.01 -2.17
CA ALA A 1050 -1.16 48.59 -2.50
C ALA A 1050 -0.61 48.30 -3.92
N HIS A 1051 -0.83 49.19 -4.90
CA HIS A 1051 -0.56 48.89 -6.30
C HIS A 1051 0.92 48.79 -6.64
N PHE A 1052 1.75 49.77 -6.28
CA PHE A 1052 3.20 49.65 -6.39
C PHE A 1052 3.87 50.28 -5.17
N HIS A 1053 4.58 49.48 -4.38
CA HIS A 1053 5.33 49.98 -3.24
C HIS A 1053 6.36 51.02 -3.73
N GLN A 1054 6.35 52.22 -3.12
CA GLN A 1054 7.19 53.39 -3.47
C GLN A 1054 6.85 54.10 -4.79
N ASP A 1055 5.78 53.73 -5.50
CA ASP A 1055 5.33 54.36 -6.75
C ASP A 1055 3.79 54.55 -6.74
N PRO A 1056 3.27 55.54 -5.98
CA PRO A 1056 1.84 55.67 -5.75
C PRO A 1056 1.11 56.07 -7.04
N VAL A 1057 0.36 55.12 -7.61
CA VAL A 1057 -0.41 55.27 -8.84
C VAL A 1057 -1.62 54.35 -8.79
N CYS A 1058 -2.78 54.80 -9.28
CA CYS A 1058 -3.97 53.96 -9.39
C CYS A 1058 -3.69 52.78 -10.35
N PRO A 1059 -4.11 51.55 -10.00
CA PRO A 1059 -4.18 50.46 -10.97
C PRO A 1059 -5.01 50.84 -12.19
N GLY A 1060 -4.45 50.62 -13.39
CA GLY A 1060 -5.20 50.81 -14.64
C GLY A 1060 -6.43 49.90 -14.71
N SER A 1061 -6.34 48.73 -14.09
CA SER A 1061 -7.44 47.77 -13.92
C SER A 1061 -8.64 48.36 -13.17
N LEU A 1062 -8.42 49.10 -12.08
CA LEU A 1062 -9.47 49.82 -11.36
C LEU A 1062 -10.06 50.98 -12.18
N GLY A 1063 -9.24 51.66 -12.98
CA GLY A 1063 -9.77 52.68 -13.87
C GLY A 1063 -10.65 52.10 -14.99
N ILE A 1064 -10.35 50.91 -15.52
CA ILE A 1064 -11.28 50.19 -16.42
C ILE A 1064 -12.53 49.74 -15.65
N GLU A 1065 -12.38 49.28 -14.42
CA GLU A 1065 -13.52 48.88 -13.59
C GLU A 1065 -14.52 50.03 -13.39
N SER A 1066 -14.05 51.28 -13.28
CA SER A 1066 -14.94 52.45 -13.22
C SER A 1066 -15.89 52.55 -14.43
N PHE A 1067 -15.42 52.16 -15.62
CA PHE A 1067 -16.23 52.11 -16.83
C PHE A 1067 -17.26 50.97 -16.79
N LEU A 1068 -16.85 49.78 -16.32
CA LEU A 1068 -17.77 48.64 -16.15
C LEU A 1068 -18.86 48.92 -15.11
N GLN A 1069 -18.50 49.58 -14.01
CA GLN A 1069 -19.47 50.03 -13.00
C GLN A 1069 -20.48 51.01 -13.60
N MET A 1070 -20.04 51.89 -14.50
CA MET A 1070 -20.93 52.86 -15.14
C MET A 1070 -21.94 52.20 -16.09
N ILE A 1071 -21.52 51.22 -16.90
CA ILE A 1071 -22.44 50.48 -17.77
C ILE A 1071 -23.33 49.50 -16.98
N ARG A 1072 -22.85 49.00 -15.83
CA ARG A 1072 -23.68 48.28 -14.85
C ARG A 1072 -24.83 49.15 -14.36
N PHE A 1073 -24.53 50.38 -13.95
CA PHE A 1073 -25.56 51.33 -13.52
C PHE A 1073 -26.53 51.68 -14.64
N PHE A 1074 -26.02 51.85 -15.87
CA PHE A 1074 -26.86 52.09 -17.05
C PHE A 1074 -27.91 50.98 -17.22
N LEU A 1075 -27.52 49.70 -17.17
CA LEU A 1075 -28.45 48.57 -17.27
C LEU A 1075 -29.47 48.54 -16.14
N LEU A 1076 -29.03 48.69 -14.88
CA LEU A 1076 -29.91 48.72 -13.72
C LEU A 1076 -31.02 49.77 -13.88
N LYS A 1077 -30.68 50.95 -14.41
CA LYS A 1077 -31.64 52.04 -14.61
C LYS A 1077 -32.47 51.91 -15.87
N LYS A 1078 -31.90 51.40 -16.97
CA LYS A 1078 -32.62 51.24 -18.25
C LYS A 1078 -33.77 50.22 -18.13
N TYR A 1079 -33.51 49.11 -17.45
CA TYR A 1079 -34.45 47.99 -17.35
C TYR A 1079 -35.09 47.81 -15.97
N ASN A 1080 -34.79 48.71 -15.01
CA ASN A 1080 -35.29 48.64 -13.64
C ASN A 1080 -35.05 47.26 -12.97
N ILE A 1081 -33.82 46.74 -13.12
CA ILE A 1081 -33.46 45.37 -12.74
C ILE A 1081 -33.44 45.23 -11.20
N PRO A 1082 -34.11 44.21 -10.62
CA PRO A 1082 -34.03 43.92 -9.19
C PRO A 1082 -32.69 43.27 -8.84
N ALA A 1083 -31.71 44.08 -8.46
CA ALA A 1083 -30.31 43.68 -8.31
C ALA A 1083 -30.03 42.44 -7.43
N ILE A 1084 -30.90 42.10 -6.48
CA ILE A 1084 -30.71 40.93 -5.60
C ILE A 1084 -30.98 39.60 -6.30
N GLU A 1085 -31.72 39.62 -7.42
CA GLU A 1085 -32.13 38.44 -8.18
C GLU A 1085 -31.13 38.05 -9.28
N TYR A 1086 -30.13 38.88 -9.52
CA TYR A 1086 -29.18 38.73 -10.62
C TYR A 1086 -27.73 38.75 -10.15
N GLU A 1087 -26.90 37.94 -10.79
CA GLU A 1087 -25.45 38.02 -10.72
C GLU A 1087 -24.92 38.84 -11.90
N THR A 1088 -23.88 39.63 -11.68
CA THR A 1088 -23.28 40.48 -12.72
C THR A 1088 -21.93 39.93 -13.14
N GLN A 1089 -21.70 39.84 -14.45
CA GLN A 1089 -20.42 39.41 -15.01
C GLN A 1089 -20.14 40.06 -16.37
N MET A 1090 -18.93 39.91 -16.89
CA MET A 1090 -18.69 40.13 -18.32
C MET A 1090 -19.20 38.91 -19.11
N SER A 1091 -19.84 39.16 -20.25
CA SER A 1091 -20.30 38.14 -21.18
C SER A 1091 -19.12 37.39 -21.80
N PRO A 1092 -19.07 36.06 -21.65
CA PRO A 1092 -18.08 35.24 -22.35
C PRO A 1092 -18.17 35.36 -23.88
N GLY A 1093 -17.08 35.04 -24.57
CA GLY A 1093 -16.97 35.06 -26.03
C GLY A 1093 -16.62 36.43 -26.64
N HIS A 1094 -16.60 37.50 -25.84
CA HIS A 1094 -16.40 38.86 -26.34
C HIS A 1094 -14.97 39.37 -26.12
N THR A 1095 -14.38 39.92 -27.18
CA THR A 1095 -13.04 40.49 -27.14
C THR A 1095 -13.10 41.99 -26.88
N HIS A 1096 -12.43 42.45 -25.83
CA HIS A 1096 -12.33 43.86 -25.44
C HIS A 1096 -10.90 44.36 -25.57
N GLU A 1097 -10.77 45.67 -25.74
CA GLU A 1097 -9.50 46.36 -25.96
C GLU A 1097 -9.39 47.59 -25.06
N TRP A 1098 -8.21 47.81 -24.50
CA TRP A 1098 -7.90 49.00 -23.71
C TRP A 1098 -6.58 49.62 -24.13
N ILE A 1099 -6.49 50.94 -23.99
CA ILE A 1099 -5.30 51.72 -24.27
C ILE A 1099 -5.04 52.66 -23.10
N TYR A 1100 -3.78 52.77 -22.69
CA TYR A 1100 -3.33 53.69 -21.65
C TYR A 1100 -2.27 54.65 -22.20
N ARG A 1101 -2.50 55.96 -22.11
CA ARG A 1101 -1.52 57.03 -22.41
C ARG A 1101 -1.48 58.09 -21.31
N GLY A 1102 -1.60 57.64 -20.07
CA GLY A 1102 -1.33 58.46 -18.89
C GLY A 1102 -1.60 57.71 -17.59
N GLN A 1103 -1.54 58.43 -16.47
CA GLN A 1103 -1.67 57.84 -15.13
C GLN A 1103 -2.56 58.69 -14.21
N ILE A 1104 -3.15 58.03 -13.22
CA ILE A 1104 -3.87 58.67 -12.12
C ILE A 1104 -2.97 58.57 -10.89
N ILE A 1105 -2.48 59.72 -10.42
CA ILE A 1105 -1.59 59.87 -9.28
C ILE A 1105 -2.30 60.65 -8.16
N PRO A 1106 -1.80 60.59 -6.91
CA PRO A 1106 -2.41 61.31 -5.78
C PRO A 1106 -2.56 62.83 -5.97
N ALA A 1107 -1.75 63.45 -6.83
CA ALA A 1107 -1.83 64.88 -7.12
C ALA A 1107 -2.98 65.26 -8.08
N ASN A 1108 -3.58 64.28 -8.77
CA ASN A 1108 -4.75 64.54 -9.60
C ASN A 1108 -5.94 64.92 -8.73
N LYS A 1109 -6.92 65.62 -9.32
CA LYS A 1109 -8.09 66.10 -8.56
C LYS A 1109 -9.36 65.37 -8.95
N ARG A 1110 -9.58 65.19 -10.25
CA ARG A 1110 -10.87 64.73 -10.77
C ARG A 1110 -10.73 63.75 -11.91
N ILE A 1111 -11.48 62.66 -11.83
CA ILE A 1111 -11.64 61.66 -12.88
C ILE A 1111 -13.04 61.82 -13.48
N GLN A 1112 -13.11 61.78 -14.81
CA GLN A 1112 -14.36 61.73 -15.58
C GLN A 1112 -14.34 60.49 -16.46
N ILE A 1113 -15.44 59.75 -16.45
CA ILE A 1113 -15.61 58.50 -17.20
C ILE A 1113 -16.79 58.68 -18.14
N HIS A 1114 -16.58 58.36 -19.42
CA HIS A 1114 -17.58 58.49 -20.47
C HIS A 1114 -17.84 57.11 -21.07
N ALA A 1115 -19.11 56.69 -21.17
CA ALA A 1115 -19.50 55.51 -21.93
C ALA A 1115 -20.56 55.83 -22.96
N HIS A 1116 -20.33 55.29 -24.15
CA HIS A 1116 -21.22 55.35 -25.29
C HIS A 1116 -21.69 53.93 -25.57
N ILE A 1117 -22.97 53.68 -25.34
CA ILE A 1117 -23.58 52.36 -25.47
C ILE A 1117 -23.68 52.02 -26.96
N LYS A 1118 -23.12 50.88 -27.36
CA LYS A 1118 -23.26 50.32 -28.71
C LYS A 1118 -24.51 49.49 -28.83
N ASP A 1119 -24.75 48.69 -27.81
CA ASP A 1119 -25.90 47.81 -27.74
C ASP A 1119 -26.31 47.56 -26.29
N ALA A 1120 -27.61 47.34 -26.08
CA ALA A 1120 -28.15 46.95 -24.80
C ALA A 1120 -29.44 46.15 -25.05
N THR A 1121 -29.44 44.88 -24.66
CA THR A 1121 -30.48 43.91 -24.99
C THR A 1121 -31.05 43.24 -23.74
N LEU A 1122 -32.27 42.71 -23.91
CA LEU A 1122 -32.95 41.83 -22.97
C LEU A 1122 -33.39 40.59 -23.76
N GLU A 1123 -32.81 39.44 -23.46
CA GLU A 1123 -33.14 38.16 -24.09
C GLU A 1123 -33.28 37.08 -23.01
N ASN A 1124 -34.39 36.35 -22.98
CA ASN A 1124 -34.63 35.25 -22.02
C ASN A 1124 -34.38 35.61 -20.54
N ASP A 1125 -34.81 36.80 -20.10
CA ASP A 1125 -34.55 37.38 -18.78
C ASP A 1125 -33.08 37.76 -18.48
N ASP A 1126 -32.15 37.58 -19.43
CA ASP A 1126 -30.76 38.04 -19.31
C ASP A 1126 -30.60 39.42 -19.96
N TYR A 1127 -29.95 40.34 -19.23
CA TYR A 1127 -29.71 41.71 -19.69
C TYR A 1127 -28.26 41.88 -20.06
N SER A 1128 -27.94 42.41 -21.24
CA SER A 1128 -26.56 42.65 -21.65
C SER A 1128 -26.35 44.07 -22.17
N VAL A 1129 -25.11 44.56 -22.08
CA VAL A 1129 -24.69 45.85 -22.63
C VAL A 1129 -23.30 45.73 -23.25
N ILE A 1130 -23.09 46.40 -24.38
CA ILE A 1130 -21.78 46.59 -25.00
C ILE A 1130 -21.55 48.09 -25.16
N ALA A 1131 -20.36 48.57 -24.81
CA ALA A 1131 -20.04 49.99 -24.87
C ALA A 1131 -18.56 50.24 -25.18
N ASP A 1132 -18.30 51.45 -25.69
CA ASP A 1132 -16.98 52.04 -25.76
C ASP A 1132 -16.90 53.27 -24.86
N GLY A 1133 -15.70 53.68 -24.45
CA GLY A 1133 -15.55 54.84 -23.60
C GLY A 1133 -14.14 55.39 -23.49
N ALA A 1134 -14.05 56.44 -22.67
CA ALA A 1134 -12.81 57.08 -22.30
C ALA A 1134 -12.79 57.48 -20.82
N LEU A 1135 -11.60 57.50 -20.24
CA LEU A 1135 -11.33 58.03 -18.92
C LEU A 1135 -10.41 59.24 -19.04
N ILE A 1136 -10.86 60.35 -18.46
CA ILE A 1136 -10.22 61.65 -18.50
C ILE A 1136 -9.84 62.02 -17.06
N VAL A 1137 -8.59 62.41 -16.84
CA VAL A 1137 -8.12 62.92 -15.55
C VAL A 1137 -7.68 64.36 -15.71
N ASP A 1138 -8.23 65.27 -14.90
CA ASP A 1138 -7.94 66.71 -14.94
C ASP A 1138 -7.94 67.32 -16.37
N GLY A 1139 -8.86 66.86 -17.23
CA GLY A 1139 -9.02 67.32 -18.61
C GLY A 1139 -8.20 66.57 -19.66
N ILE A 1140 -7.31 65.66 -19.27
CA ILE A 1140 -6.48 64.86 -20.18
C ILE A 1140 -7.10 63.47 -20.36
N CYS A 1141 -7.42 63.10 -21.61
CA CYS A 1141 -7.88 61.75 -21.93
C CYS A 1141 -6.71 60.77 -21.82
N ILE A 1142 -6.76 59.88 -20.83
CA ILE A 1142 -5.66 58.95 -20.57
C ILE A 1142 -6.00 57.52 -20.97
N TYR A 1143 -7.27 57.08 -20.86
CA TYR A 1143 -7.67 55.72 -21.22
C TYR A 1143 -8.72 55.71 -22.33
N GLU A 1144 -8.64 54.72 -23.21
CA GLU A 1144 -9.73 54.31 -24.11
C GLU A 1144 -10.10 52.86 -23.86
N MET A 1145 -11.40 52.58 -23.85
CA MET A 1145 -11.97 51.25 -23.67
C MET A 1145 -12.90 50.95 -24.85
N LYS A 1146 -12.71 49.81 -25.51
CA LYS A 1146 -13.50 49.42 -26.69
C LYS A 1146 -14.08 48.03 -26.51
N ASN A 1147 -15.33 47.86 -26.92
CA ASN A 1147 -16.08 46.60 -26.90
C ASN A 1147 -16.14 45.93 -25.52
N PHE A 1148 -16.14 46.74 -24.46
CA PHE A 1148 -16.39 46.23 -23.12
C PHE A 1148 -17.87 45.90 -22.98
N ASN A 1149 -18.14 44.79 -22.32
CA ASN A 1149 -19.48 44.26 -22.16
C ASN A 1149 -19.76 43.86 -20.72
N LEU A 1150 -21.04 43.76 -20.39
CA LEU A 1150 -21.51 43.30 -19.10
C LEU A 1150 -22.88 42.66 -19.27
N GLU A 1151 -23.16 41.62 -18.49
CA GLU A 1151 -24.46 40.98 -18.41
C GLU A 1151 -24.92 40.75 -16.98
N PHE A 1152 -26.24 40.71 -16.81
CA PHE A 1152 -26.93 40.24 -15.62
C PHE A 1152 -27.57 38.89 -15.91
N ILE A 1153 -27.17 37.87 -15.15
CA ILE A 1153 -27.71 36.51 -15.25
C ILE A 1153 -28.57 36.23 -14.02
N LYS A 1154 -29.75 35.64 -14.23
CA LYS A 1154 -30.67 35.30 -13.15
C LYS A 1154 -30.05 34.30 -12.18
N ALA A 1155 -30.01 34.62 -10.89
CA ALA A 1155 -29.43 33.76 -9.85
C ALA A 1155 -30.24 32.46 -9.68
N HIS A 1156 -29.57 31.31 -9.51
CA HIS A 1156 -30.23 30.00 -9.43
C HIS A 1156 -31.23 29.90 -8.24
N PRO A 1157 -32.34 29.13 -8.35
CA PRO A 1157 -33.39 29.06 -7.32
C PRO A 1157 -32.92 28.59 -5.93
N SER A 1158 -31.84 27.80 -5.86
CA SER A 1158 -31.23 27.34 -4.60
C SER A 1158 -30.50 28.46 -3.84
N GLU A 1159 -29.90 29.42 -4.55
CA GLU A 1159 -29.20 30.57 -3.98
C GLU A 1159 -30.18 31.67 -3.52
N GLN A 1160 -31.32 31.81 -4.21
CA GLN A 1160 -32.40 32.71 -3.81
C GLN A 1160 -32.96 32.39 -2.42
N ARG A 1161 -33.01 31.10 -2.03
CA ARG A 1161 -33.46 30.67 -0.68
C ARG A 1161 -32.48 31.02 0.44
N LEU A 1162 -31.18 31.03 0.15
CA LEU A 1162 -30.13 31.41 1.11
C LEU A 1162 -30.07 32.93 1.31
N LYS A 1163 -30.14 33.71 0.22
CA LYS A 1163 -30.17 35.19 0.28
C LYS A 1163 -31.43 35.71 0.99
N LYS A 1164 -32.62 35.12 0.75
CA LYS A 1164 -33.86 35.47 1.49
C LYS A 1164 -33.79 35.17 2.99
N LYS A 1165 -33.13 34.07 3.41
CA LYS A 1165 -32.97 33.72 4.84
C LYS A 1165 -32.02 34.64 5.63
N GLN A 1166 -31.08 35.30 4.96
CA GLN A 1166 -30.19 36.27 5.61
C GLN A 1166 -30.88 37.62 5.85
N VAL A 1167 -31.77 38.04 4.93
CA VAL A 1167 -32.58 39.26 5.11
C VAL A 1167 -33.62 39.07 6.21
N SER A 1168 -34.26 37.89 6.31
CA SER A 1168 -35.25 37.60 7.36
C SER A 1168 -34.66 37.38 8.76
N LYS A 1169 -33.34 37.43 8.93
CA LYS A 1169 -32.66 37.36 10.25
C LYS A 1169 -32.18 38.73 10.77
N LYS A 1170 -32.41 39.81 10.01
CA LYS A 1170 -32.06 41.19 10.36
C LYS A 1170 -33.26 42.16 10.40
N ILE A 1171 -34.48 41.63 10.24
CA ILE A 1171 -35.74 42.25 10.70
C ILE A 1171 -36.13 41.51 11.97
#